data_AF-A0A7J8CET3-F1
#
_entry.id   AF-A0A7J8CET3-F1
#
_cell.length_a   1.000
_cell.length_b   1.000
_cell.length_c   1.000
_cell.angle_alpha   90.00
_cell.angle_beta   90.00
_cell.angle_gamma   90.00
#
_symmetry.space_group_name_H-M   'P 1'
#
loop_
_entity.id
_entity.type
_entity.pdbx_description
1 polymer ?
#
loop_
_entity_poly.entity_id
_entity_poly.type
_entity_poly.pdbx_seq_one_letter_code
_entity_poly.pdbx_strand_id
1 'polypeptide(L)'
;MPERLAEMLLDLWTPLIILWITLPSCIYMAPMNQSQVLMNGSRLELSRLSEEQRILNRSKRGWVWNQMFVLEEFSGPEPILVGRLHTDLDPGSKKIKYILSGDGAGTIFQINDITGDIHAIKRLDREEKAEYTLTAQAVDWETNKPLEPPSEFIIKVQDINDNAPEFLNGPYHATVPEMSILGTSVTNVTATDADDPVYGNSAKLVYSILEGQPYFSIEPETAIIKTALPNMDREAKEEYLVVIQAKDMGGHSGGLSGTTTLTVTLTDVNDNPPKFAQSLYHFSVPEDVVLGTAIGRVKANDQDIGENAQSSYDIIDGDGTALFEVTSDAQAQDGVIRLRKPLDFETKKSYTLKVEAANVHTDPRFSSRGPFKDTATVKIVVEDADEPPVFSSPTYLLEVHENAALNSVIGQVTARDPDITSSPIRFSIDRHTDLERQFNINADDGKITLATPLDRELSVWHNITIIATEIRNHSQISRVPVAIKVLDVNDNAPEFASEYEAFLCENGKPGQVIQTVSAMDKDDPKNGHYFLYSLLPEMVNNPNFTIKKNEVIVVLFVTLRRHKNEPLIIKDDEDVRENIIRYDDEGGGEEDTEAFDIATLQNPDGINGFLPRKDIKPDLQFMPRQGLAPVPNGVDVDEFINVRLHEADNDPTAPPYDSIQIYGYEGRGSVAGSLSSLESTTSDSDQNFDYLSDWGPRFKRLGELYSVGESDKET
;
A
#
# COMPACT_ATOMS: atom_id res chain seq x y z
N MET A 1 2.79 66.76 16.15
CA MET A 1 2.06 67.82 15.41
C MET A 1 2.87 68.18 14.19
N PRO A 2 2.24 68.53 13.05
CA PRO A 2 1.12 67.87 12.35
C PRO A 2 1.53 67.66 10.85
N GLU A 3 0.75 67.17 9.87
CA GLU A 3 -0.64 67.38 9.42
C GLU A 3 -1.16 66.09 8.73
N ARG A 4 -2.40 65.59 8.86
CA ARG A 4 -3.78 66.09 8.58
C ARG A 4 -4.17 66.21 7.10
N LEU A 5 -5.08 65.33 6.64
CA LEU A 5 -6.43 65.55 6.04
C LEU A 5 -6.94 64.18 5.51
N ALA A 6 -7.99 63.57 6.09
CA ALA A 6 -9.44 63.74 5.81
C ALA A 6 -9.84 63.15 4.42
N GLU A 7 -10.83 62.26 4.24
CA GLU A 7 -12.20 62.19 4.77
C GLU A 7 -12.86 60.79 4.54
N MET A 8 -13.70 60.34 5.50
CA MET A 8 -15.08 59.76 5.42
C MET A 8 -15.46 58.67 4.37
N LEU A 9 -16.25 57.61 4.60
CA LEU A 9 -17.28 57.10 5.57
C LEU A 9 -17.29 55.54 5.42
N LEU A 10 -17.74 54.66 6.34
CA LEU A 10 -19.09 54.50 6.89
C LEU A 10 -19.10 53.47 8.05
N ASP A 11 -20.12 53.60 8.89
CA ASP A 11 -20.41 53.02 10.22
C ASP A 11 -20.49 51.49 10.36
N LEU A 12 -20.15 50.97 11.55
CA LEU A 12 -21.06 50.16 12.42
C LEU A 12 -20.35 49.72 13.73
N TRP A 13 -20.65 50.39 14.84
CA TRP A 13 -20.42 49.89 16.22
C TRP A 13 -21.62 50.28 17.09
N THR A 14 -22.12 49.32 17.88
CA THR A 14 -23.15 49.53 18.93
C THR A 14 -22.59 49.06 20.27
N PRO A 15 -22.82 49.81 21.38
CA PRO A 15 -22.70 49.27 22.73
C PRO A 15 -24.08 49.18 23.41
N LEU A 16 -24.25 48.09 24.18
CA LEU A 16 -25.40 47.80 25.04
C LEU A 16 -25.51 48.84 26.18
N ILE A 17 -26.71 49.41 26.33
CA ILE A 17 -27.18 50.11 27.53
C ILE A 17 -28.31 49.30 28.16
N ILE A 18 -28.20 49.14 29.47
CA ILE A 18 -29.16 48.52 30.38
C ILE A 18 -30.46 49.33 30.43
N LEU A 19 -31.61 48.70 30.19
CA LEU A 19 -32.93 49.25 30.49
C LEU A 19 -33.83 48.15 31.09
N TRP A 20 -34.31 48.39 32.30
CA TRP A 20 -35.36 47.63 32.96
C TRP A 20 -36.70 47.87 32.26
N ILE A 21 -37.40 46.79 31.89
CA ILE A 21 -38.81 46.85 31.45
C ILE A 21 -39.62 45.85 32.27
N THR A 22 -40.41 46.41 33.18
CA THR A 22 -41.52 45.79 33.88
C THR A 22 -42.77 45.82 33.00
N LEU A 23 -43.44 44.69 32.80
CA LEU A 23 -44.79 44.62 32.21
C LEU A 23 -45.85 44.49 33.32
N PRO A 24 -46.91 45.32 33.33
CA PRO A 24 -48.00 45.25 34.28
C PRO A 24 -49.24 44.54 33.71
N SER A 25 -50.07 44.01 34.61
CA SER A 25 -51.41 43.47 34.35
C SER A 25 -52.46 44.58 34.28
N CYS A 26 -53.38 44.43 33.32
CA CYS A 26 -54.47 45.36 33.03
C CYS A 26 -55.48 45.51 34.19
N ILE A 27 -55.80 46.76 34.54
CA ILE A 27 -57.05 47.13 35.21
C ILE A 27 -57.79 48.13 34.30
N TYR A 28 -59.05 47.83 34.03
CA TYR A 28 -60.00 48.70 33.36
C TYR A 28 -60.73 49.54 34.42
N MET A 29 -60.69 50.88 34.34
CA MET A 29 -61.73 51.74 34.89
C MET A 29 -61.85 53.04 34.06
N ALA A 30 -63.09 53.45 33.82
CA ALA A 30 -63.47 54.79 33.42
C ALA A 30 -64.89 55.08 33.96
N PRO A 31 -65.33 56.35 34.12
CA PRO A 31 -64.56 57.61 34.13
C PRO A 31 -64.90 58.58 35.30
N MET A 32 -63.95 59.51 35.47
CA MET A 32 -63.98 60.89 35.99
C MET A 32 -65.34 61.57 36.30
N ASN A 33 -65.41 62.36 37.38
CA ASN A 33 -65.23 63.82 37.24
C ASN A 33 -64.98 64.63 38.52
N GLN A 34 -64.37 65.80 38.27
CA GLN A 34 -63.83 66.88 39.10
C GLN A 34 -64.74 67.49 40.19
N SER A 35 -64.14 68.07 41.24
CA SER A 35 -64.13 69.54 41.55
C SER A 35 -63.63 69.81 43.00
N GLN A 36 -62.51 70.53 43.17
CA GLN A 36 -62.39 71.93 43.62
C GLN A 36 -63.04 72.29 44.98
N VAL A 37 -62.20 72.68 45.93
CA VAL A 37 -62.57 73.34 47.19
C VAL A 37 -62.25 74.84 47.09
N LEU A 38 -63.23 75.69 47.38
CA LEU A 38 -63.06 77.13 47.63
C LEU A 38 -64.08 77.61 48.69
N MET A 39 -63.52 78.16 49.77
CA MET A 39 -63.96 79.32 50.58
C MET A 39 -65.42 79.45 51.12
N ASN A 40 -65.48 79.42 52.46
CA ASN A 40 -66.00 80.46 53.38
C ASN A 40 -67.52 80.77 53.52
N GLY A 41 -67.92 80.91 54.79
CA GLY A 41 -69.22 81.46 55.28
C GLY A 41 -70.34 80.43 55.42
N SER A 42 -71.21 80.40 56.43
CA SER A 42 -71.39 81.16 57.67
C SER A 42 -72.59 80.55 58.42
N ARG A 43 -72.40 80.23 59.71
CA ARG A 43 -73.29 80.32 60.90
C ARG A 43 -74.81 80.02 60.84
N LEU A 44 -75.25 79.32 61.91
CA LEU A 44 -76.58 79.25 62.58
C LEU A 44 -77.63 78.35 61.95
N GLU A 45 -78.50 77.66 62.69
CA GLU A 45 -78.50 77.03 64.02
C GLU A 45 -79.73 76.09 64.04
N LEU A 46 -79.73 75.13 64.96
CA LEU A 46 -80.88 74.35 65.46
C LEU A 46 -81.66 73.42 64.51
N SER A 47 -81.52 72.11 64.74
CA SER A 47 -82.53 71.38 65.54
C SER A 47 -82.08 69.94 65.81
N ARG A 48 -82.32 69.52 67.06
CA ARG A 48 -82.13 68.17 67.57
C ARG A 48 -82.89 67.16 66.72
N LEU A 49 -82.30 65.98 66.49
CA LEU A 49 -82.91 64.66 66.74
C LEU A 49 -81.91 63.52 66.46
N SER A 50 -81.98 62.51 67.35
CA SER A 50 -81.53 61.11 67.27
C SER A 50 -80.05 60.77 67.10
N GLU A 51 -79.45 60.30 68.20
CA GLU A 51 -78.49 59.19 68.20
C GLU A 51 -79.13 57.97 67.53
N GLU A 52 -78.56 57.51 66.41
CA GLU A 52 -78.73 56.13 65.94
C GLU A 52 -77.38 55.53 65.54
N GLN A 53 -77.19 54.32 66.04
CA GLN A 53 -76.01 53.47 65.91
C GLN A 53 -75.66 53.21 64.44
N ARG A 54 -74.50 53.71 63.99
CA ARG A 54 -73.89 53.27 62.74
C ARG A 54 -73.20 51.92 62.97
N ILE A 55 -73.91 50.85 62.64
CA ILE A 55 -73.37 49.49 62.54
C ILE A 55 -72.28 49.49 61.44
N LEU A 56 -71.02 49.32 61.83
CA LEU A 56 -69.91 49.07 60.92
C LEU A 56 -70.04 47.63 60.42
N ASN A 57 -70.52 47.45 59.19
CA ASN A 57 -70.56 46.17 58.51
C ASN A 57 -69.14 45.80 58.06
N ARG A 58 -68.37 45.15 58.93
CA ARG A 58 -67.06 44.58 58.59
C ARG A 58 -67.32 43.25 57.87
N SER A 59 -66.97 43.14 56.60
CA SER A 59 -67.01 41.86 55.89
C SER A 59 -66.01 40.88 56.54
N LYS A 60 -66.47 39.64 56.74
CA LYS A 60 -65.68 38.54 57.31
C LYS A 60 -64.41 38.35 56.48
N ARG A 61 -63.24 38.47 57.11
CA ARG A 61 -61.97 38.04 56.49
C ARG A 61 -61.87 36.54 56.68
N GLY A 62 -61.54 35.81 55.60
CA GLY A 62 -61.21 34.38 55.72
C GLY A 62 -59.95 34.17 56.56
N TRP A 63 -59.54 32.92 56.71
CA TRP A 63 -58.29 32.56 57.39
C TRP A 63 -57.12 33.38 56.86
N VAL A 64 -56.29 33.90 57.78
CA VAL A 64 -55.03 34.56 57.45
C VAL A 64 -53.92 33.67 57.98
N TRP A 65 -53.18 33.06 57.06
CA TRP A 65 -52.06 32.20 57.39
C TRP A 65 -50.76 32.99 57.36
N ASN A 66 -50.03 32.95 58.47
CA ASN A 66 -48.59 33.18 58.43
C ASN A 66 -47.92 31.88 57.96
N GLN A 67 -46.79 31.98 57.28
CA GLN A 67 -46.00 30.79 56.94
C GLN A 67 -45.58 30.08 58.24
N MET A 68 -45.87 28.78 58.32
CA MET A 68 -45.48 27.92 59.43
C MET A 68 -44.26 27.12 59.03
N PHE A 69 -43.24 27.15 59.88
CA PHE A 69 -41.97 26.45 59.67
C PHE A 69 -41.65 25.54 60.84
N VAL A 70 -41.05 24.39 60.57
CA VAL A 70 -40.48 23.49 61.57
C VAL A 70 -39.07 23.14 61.14
N LEU A 71 -38.10 23.34 62.02
CA LEU A 71 -36.72 22.92 61.76
C LEU A 71 -36.64 21.40 61.72
N GLU A 72 -35.97 20.85 60.72
CA GLU A 72 -35.66 19.42 60.69
C GLU A 72 -34.64 19.02 61.75
N GLU A 73 -34.52 17.71 62.01
CA GLU A 73 -33.57 17.09 62.96
C GLU A 73 -33.42 17.81 64.32
N PHE A 74 -34.46 18.53 64.73
CA PHE A 74 -34.42 19.36 65.92
C PHE A 74 -34.33 18.48 67.18
N SER A 75 -33.30 18.73 67.98
CA SER A 75 -32.94 17.93 69.15
C SER A 75 -33.38 18.54 70.50
N GLY A 76 -34.27 19.55 70.50
CA GLY A 76 -34.80 20.18 71.71
C GLY A 76 -35.96 19.43 72.37
N PRO A 77 -36.58 20.01 73.43
CA PRO A 77 -37.66 19.34 74.16
C PRO A 77 -38.91 19.17 73.30
N GLU A 78 -39.32 17.93 73.09
CA GLU A 78 -40.58 17.58 72.41
C GLU A 78 -41.79 17.75 73.36
N PRO A 79 -42.96 18.17 72.85
CA PRO A 79 -43.29 18.43 71.45
C PRO A 79 -43.06 19.90 71.02
N ILE A 80 -42.63 20.12 69.77
CA ILE A 80 -42.23 21.44 69.27
C ILE A 80 -43.47 22.25 68.87
N LEU A 81 -43.69 23.43 69.46
CA LEU A 81 -44.79 24.32 69.07
C LEU A 81 -44.52 24.89 67.66
N VAL A 82 -45.36 24.53 66.70
CA VAL A 82 -45.28 24.97 65.28
C VAL A 82 -46.08 26.24 65.04
N GLY A 83 -47.23 26.35 65.71
CA GLY A 83 -48.13 27.48 65.55
C GLY A 83 -49.37 27.34 66.41
N ARG A 84 -50.23 28.36 66.40
CA ARG A 84 -51.51 28.35 67.11
C ARG A 84 -52.62 28.78 66.18
N LEU A 85 -53.68 27.99 66.13
CA LEU A 85 -54.94 28.38 65.50
C LEU A 85 -55.76 29.24 66.46
N HIS A 86 -56.40 30.28 65.93
CA HIS A 86 -57.29 31.12 66.71
C HIS A 86 -58.43 31.63 65.83
N THR A 87 -59.62 31.77 66.42
CA THR A 87 -60.79 32.39 65.78
C THR A 87 -61.28 33.53 66.66
N ASP A 88 -61.64 34.65 66.04
CA ASP A 88 -62.22 35.82 66.72
C ASP A 88 -63.63 35.55 67.29
N LEU A 89 -64.23 34.41 66.95
CA LEU A 89 -65.42 33.86 67.58
C LEU A 89 -65.16 33.30 68.98
N ASP A 90 -63.90 33.23 69.43
CA ASP A 90 -63.48 32.84 70.78
C ASP A 90 -63.18 34.04 71.70
N PRO A 91 -64.19 34.61 72.38
CA PRO A 91 -63.97 35.64 73.39
C PRO A 91 -63.53 35.07 74.75
N GLY A 92 -63.17 33.78 74.84
CA GLY A 92 -62.82 33.08 76.08
C GLY A 92 -64.01 32.54 76.88
N SER A 93 -65.24 32.66 76.36
CA SER A 93 -66.49 32.19 77.00
C SER A 93 -67.27 31.15 76.19
N LYS A 94 -66.92 30.93 74.92
CA LYS A 94 -67.48 29.87 74.08
C LYS A 94 -66.53 28.67 74.08
N LYS A 95 -67.07 27.46 74.26
CA LYS A 95 -66.29 26.24 74.10
C LYS A 95 -66.13 25.96 72.61
N ILE A 96 -65.00 26.36 72.04
CA ILE A 96 -64.61 26.07 70.66
C ILE A 96 -63.67 24.87 70.67
N LYS A 97 -63.83 24.01 69.66
CA LYS A 97 -62.95 22.87 69.42
C LYS A 97 -62.18 23.05 68.13
N TYR A 98 -60.85 22.95 68.21
CA TYR A 98 -59.99 23.00 67.03
C TYR A 98 -59.69 21.58 66.52
N ILE A 99 -59.83 21.39 65.21
CA ILE A 99 -59.59 20.11 64.54
C ILE A 99 -58.55 20.32 63.44
N LEU A 100 -57.58 19.41 63.40
CA LEU A 100 -56.54 19.32 62.37
C LEU A 100 -56.71 18.01 61.60
N SER A 101 -56.62 18.09 60.28
CA SER A 101 -56.75 16.95 59.36
C SER A 101 -55.79 17.13 58.18
N GLY A 102 -55.54 16.09 57.39
CA GLY A 102 -54.58 16.12 56.26
C GLY A 102 -53.27 15.39 56.56
N ASP A 103 -52.20 15.78 55.86
CA ASP A 103 -50.93 15.08 55.84
C ASP A 103 -50.23 15.11 57.20
N GLY A 104 -50.05 13.95 57.83
CA GLY A 104 -49.37 13.85 59.14
C GLY A 104 -50.21 14.32 60.33
N ALA A 105 -51.47 14.68 60.14
CA ALA A 105 -52.36 15.05 61.25
C ALA A 105 -52.60 13.87 62.20
N GLY A 106 -52.36 14.08 63.50
CA GLY A 106 -52.50 13.06 64.55
C GLY A 106 -51.34 12.08 64.68
N THR A 107 -50.38 12.07 63.74
CA THR A 107 -49.21 11.17 63.76
C THR A 107 -47.88 11.93 63.81
N ILE A 108 -47.82 13.10 63.17
CA ILE A 108 -46.65 13.98 63.08
C ILE A 108 -46.99 15.34 63.71
N PHE A 109 -48.17 15.88 63.39
CA PHE A 109 -48.69 17.13 63.94
C PHE A 109 -49.91 16.88 64.80
N GLN A 110 -49.85 17.33 66.06
CA GLN A 110 -50.95 17.22 67.01
C GLN A 110 -51.44 18.60 67.42
N ILE A 111 -52.75 18.84 67.30
CA ILE A 111 -53.38 20.07 67.78
C ILE A 111 -53.99 19.86 69.17
N ASN A 112 -53.80 20.82 70.07
CA ASN A 112 -54.57 20.92 71.29
C ASN A 112 -55.96 21.47 70.93
N ASP A 113 -57.00 20.67 71.15
CA ASP A 113 -58.36 20.97 70.73
C ASP A 113 -59.02 22.12 71.51
N ILE A 114 -58.43 22.54 72.64
CA ILE A 114 -58.85 23.67 73.47
C ILE A 114 -58.02 24.93 73.16
N THR A 115 -56.68 24.84 73.14
CA THR A 115 -55.81 26.02 72.98
C THR A 115 -55.52 26.38 71.53
N GLY A 116 -55.74 25.46 70.60
CA GLY A 116 -55.40 25.61 69.19
C GLY A 116 -53.90 25.48 68.90
N ASP A 117 -53.07 25.15 69.89
CA ASP A 117 -51.62 24.94 69.71
C ASP A 117 -51.33 23.68 68.89
N ILE A 118 -50.65 23.84 67.76
CA ILE A 118 -50.17 22.75 66.91
C ILE A 118 -48.73 22.44 67.30
N HIS A 119 -48.47 21.19 67.66
CA HIS A 119 -47.13 20.71 67.96
C HIS A 119 -46.68 19.61 66.99
N ALA A 120 -45.40 19.64 66.62
CA ALA A 120 -44.73 18.49 66.00
C ALA A 120 -44.30 17.52 67.09
N ILE A 121 -44.76 16.27 66.99
CA ILE A 121 -44.53 15.19 67.97
C ILE A 121 -43.55 14.13 67.48
N LYS A 122 -42.96 14.35 66.30
CA LYS A 122 -41.90 13.53 65.71
C LYS A 122 -40.83 14.44 65.15
N ARG A 123 -39.62 13.91 65.06
CA ARG A 123 -38.55 14.49 64.24
C ARG A 123 -38.95 14.44 62.78
N LEU A 124 -38.63 15.51 62.07
CA LEU A 124 -38.87 15.68 60.65
C LEU A 124 -37.51 15.68 59.97
N ASP A 125 -37.50 15.12 58.77
CA ASP A 125 -36.39 15.08 57.82
C ASP A 125 -36.95 15.71 56.53
N ARG A 126 -36.29 16.76 56.04
CA ARG A 126 -36.71 17.51 54.86
C ARG A 126 -36.42 16.72 53.59
N GLU A 127 -35.31 15.99 53.53
CA GLU A 127 -34.93 15.11 52.42
C GLU A 127 -35.95 13.98 52.25
N GLU A 128 -36.59 13.53 53.35
CA GLU A 128 -37.75 12.62 53.29
C GLU A 128 -39.01 13.35 52.82
N LYS A 129 -39.38 14.48 53.44
CA LYS A 129 -40.58 15.26 53.06
C LYS A 129 -40.50 16.74 53.46
N ALA A 130 -40.31 17.61 52.46
CA ALA A 130 -40.10 19.06 52.63
C ALA A 130 -41.35 19.87 53.05
N GLU A 131 -42.57 19.42 52.75
CA GLU A 131 -43.79 20.14 53.12
C GLU A 131 -44.99 19.25 53.41
N TYR A 132 -45.86 19.73 54.31
CA TYR A 132 -47.06 19.05 54.75
C TYR A 132 -48.28 19.92 54.57
N THR A 133 -49.26 19.41 53.82
CA THR A 133 -50.51 20.11 53.55
C THR A 133 -51.59 19.66 54.54
N LEU A 134 -52.04 20.59 55.37
CA LEU A 134 -52.97 20.36 56.46
C LEU A 134 -54.22 21.22 56.30
N THR A 135 -55.34 20.73 56.81
CA THR A 135 -56.61 21.44 56.86
C THR A 135 -57.03 21.67 58.30
N ALA A 136 -57.23 22.93 58.65
CA ALA A 136 -57.71 23.40 59.93
C ALA A 136 -59.21 23.66 59.91
N GLN A 137 -59.90 23.31 61.00
CA GLN A 137 -61.31 23.64 61.19
C GLN A 137 -61.60 24.01 62.65
N ALA A 138 -62.38 25.07 62.86
CA ALA A 138 -62.92 25.43 64.17
C ALA A 138 -64.40 25.05 64.23
N VAL A 139 -64.78 24.25 65.23
CA VAL A 139 -66.15 23.76 65.42
C VAL A 139 -66.67 24.09 66.81
N ASP A 140 -67.98 24.09 66.96
CA ASP A 140 -68.65 24.20 68.26
C ASP A 140 -68.42 22.91 69.07
N TRP A 141 -68.00 23.03 70.33
CA TRP A 141 -67.59 21.90 71.17
C TRP A 141 -68.71 20.87 71.43
N GLU A 142 -69.95 21.31 71.54
CA GLU A 142 -71.08 20.43 71.90
C GLU A 142 -71.76 19.84 70.65
N THR A 143 -71.83 20.61 69.57
CA THR A 143 -72.58 20.24 68.37
C THR A 143 -71.71 19.78 67.20
N ASN A 144 -70.38 19.93 67.29
CA ASN A 144 -69.41 19.72 66.20
C ASN A 144 -69.78 20.44 64.89
N LYS A 145 -70.60 21.50 64.96
CA LYS A 145 -70.96 22.29 63.79
C LYS A 145 -69.80 23.22 63.40
N PRO A 146 -69.41 23.28 62.12
CA PRO A 146 -68.38 24.21 61.66
C PRO A 146 -68.76 25.66 61.98
N LEU A 147 -67.92 26.32 62.78
CA LEU A 147 -68.03 27.75 63.07
C LEU A 147 -67.33 28.57 61.99
N GLU A 148 -66.25 28.02 61.46
CA GLU A 148 -65.48 28.55 60.35
C GLU A 148 -65.40 27.50 59.21
N PRO A 149 -65.34 27.94 57.94
CA PRO A 149 -65.07 27.02 56.84
C PRO A 149 -63.70 26.37 57.05
N PRO A 150 -63.52 25.09 56.66
CA PRO A 150 -62.22 24.47 56.68
C PRO A 150 -61.26 25.25 55.78
N SER A 151 -60.00 25.38 56.20
CA SER A 151 -58.98 26.04 55.39
C SER A 151 -57.70 25.24 55.39
N GLU A 152 -57.14 25.11 54.20
CA GLU A 152 -55.87 24.47 53.93
C GLU A 152 -54.72 25.44 54.22
N PHE A 153 -53.62 24.90 54.74
CA PHE A 153 -52.36 25.59 54.96
C PHE A 153 -51.21 24.60 54.86
N ILE A 154 -50.00 25.12 54.61
CA ILE A 154 -48.80 24.33 54.42
C ILE A 154 -47.86 24.59 55.58
N ILE A 155 -47.36 23.53 56.21
CA ILE A 155 -46.21 23.57 57.10
C ILE A 155 -44.98 23.20 56.27
N LYS A 156 -44.01 24.10 56.20
CA LYS A 156 -42.73 23.85 55.52
C LYS A 156 -41.69 23.36 56.52
N VAL A 157 -40.95 22.33 56.15
CA VAL A 157 -39.78 21.91 56.91
C VAL A 157 -38.61 22.82 56.51
N GLN A 158 -37.94 23.40 57.50
CA GLN A 158 -36.80 24.29 57.29
C GLN A 158 -35.52 23.47 57.38
N ASP A 159 -34.72 23.62 56.32
CA ASP A 159 -33.46 22.95 56.08
C ASP A 159 -32.38 23.24 57.14
N ILE A 160 -31.59 22.22 57.48
CA ILE A 160 -30.35 22.28 58.24
C ILE A 160 -29.26 21.59 57.42
N ASN A 161 -28.04 22.13 57.45
CA ASN A 161 -26.91 21.56 56.72
C ASN A 161 -26.36 20.28 57.38
N ASP A 162 -27.03 19.15 57.21
CA ASP A 162 -26.70 17.86 57.80
C ASP A 162 -26.26 16.79 56.79
N ASN A 163 -26.45 17.03 55.50
CA ASN A 163 -25.88 16.20 54.44
C ASN A 163 -24.56 16.79 53.94
N ALA A 164 -23.56 15.94 53.72
CA ALA A 164 -22.29 16.37 53.13
C ALA A 164 -22.33 16.18 51.59
N PRO A 165 -21.61 17.01 50.82
CA PRO A 165 -21.51 16.83 49.38
C PRO A 165 -20.96 15.46 49.00
N GLU A 166 -21.59 14.79 48.04
CA GLU A 166 -21.17 13.49 47.52
C GLU A 166 -20.84 13.55 46.02
N PHE A 167 -19.71 12.97 45.62
CA PHE A 167 -19.31 12.90 44.21
C PHE A 167 -19.97 11.71 43.51
N LEU A 168 -20.63 11.96 42.38
CA LEU A 168 -21.46 10.94 41.71
C LEU A 168 -20.67 9.81 41.04
N ASN A 169 -19.48 10.11 40.49
CA ASN A 169 -18.72 9.20 39.62
C ASN A 169 -17.25 9.04 40.06
N GLY A 170 -16.97 9.23 41.35
CA GLY A 170 -15.62 9.04 41.89
C GLY A 170 -15.23 7.56 42.04
N PRO A 171 -13.94 7.18 41.89
CA PRO A 171 -12.81 8.01 41.49
C PRO A 171 -12.80 8.34 39.98
N TYR A 172 -12.31 9.52 39.63
CA TYR A 172 -12.30 10.02 38.25
C TYR A 172 -10.97 9.70 37.54
N HIS A 173 -11.03 9.53 36.22
CA HIS A 173 -9.86 9.39 35.36
C HIS A 173 -9.99 10.34 34.17
N ALA A 174 -8.90 11.02 33.81
CA ALA A 174 -8.88 11.91 32.67
C ALA A 174 -7.52 11.90 31.98
N THR A 175 -7.53 12.24 30.71
CA THR A 175 -6.33 12.33 29.87
C THR A 175 -6.17 13.76 29.37
N VAL A 176 -4.94 14.26 29.33
CA VAL A 176 -4.63 15.55 28.70
C VAL A 176 -3.34 15.45 27.91
N PRO A 177 -3.24 16.01 26.69
CA PRO A 177 -1.97 16.04 25.99
C PRO A 177 -0.89 16.72 26.81
N GLU A 178 0.30 16.14 26.81
CA GLU A 178 1.46 16.83 27.34
C GLU A 178 1.74 18.13 26.58
N MET A 179 2.55 18.99 27.19
CA MET A 179 2.86 20.32 26.68
C MET A 179 1.63 21.18 26.37
N SER A 180 0.46 20.81 26.92
CA SER A 180 -0.76 21.59 26.80
C SER A 180 -0.53 23.01 27.28
N ILE A 181 -1.11 23.96 26.54
CA ILE A 181 -1.11 25.36 26.93
C ILE A 181 -1.78 25.53 28.31
N LEU A 182 -1.44 26.62 28.99
CA LEU A 182 -2.08 26.98 30.24
C LEU A 182 -3.58 27.17 30.07
N GLY A 183 -4.36 26.61 30.98
CA GLY A 183 -5.82 26.73 30.99
C GLY A 183 -6.56 25.72 30.13
N THR A 184 -5.88 24.73 29.53
CA THR A 184 -6.52 23.62 28.80
C THR A 184 -7.46 22.87 29.73
N SER A 185 -8.71 22.69 29.30
CA SER A 185 -9.71 21.92 30.05
C SER A 185 -9.36 20.44 30.04
N VAL A 186 -9.23 19.83 31.21
CA VAL A 186 -8.91 18.41 31.40
C VAL A 186 -10.19 17.60 31.52
N THR A 187 -11.02 17.92 32.52
CA THR A 187 -12.30 17.23 32.77
C THR A 187 -13.19 18.09 33.68
N ASN A 188 -14.43 17.65 33.90
CA ASN A 188 -15.36 18.22 34.87
C ASN A 188 -15.72 17.15 35.89
N VAL A 189 -15.74 17.51 37.17
CA VAL A 189 -16.22 16.64 38.26
C VAL A 189 -17.52 17.17 38.84
N THR A 190 -18.41 16.27 39.25
CA THR A 190 -19.75 16.65 39.73
C THR A 190 -20.00 16.04 41.09
N ALA A 191 -20.32 16.91 42.05
CA ALA A 191 -20.85 16.54 43.35
C ALA A 191 -22.29 17.06 43.49
N THR A 192 -23.05 16.36 44.31
CA THR A 192 -24.42 16.71 44.69
C THR A 192 -24.52 16.79 46.19
N ASP A 193 -25.40 17.67 46.66
CA ASP A 193 -25.73 17.84 48.05
C ASP A 193 -27.24 17.67 48.19
N ALA A 194 -27.69 16.99 49.24
CA ALA A 194 -29.10 16.67 49.43
C ALA A 194 -29.88 17.85 50.00
N ASP A 195 -29.21 18.79 50.68
CA ASP A 195 -29.81 19.92 51.40
C ASP A 195 -30.49 20.94 50.46
N ASP A 196 -31.22 21.91 50.99
CA ASP A 196 -31.90 22.95 50.20
C ASP A 196 -30.89 23.94 49.56
N PRO A 197 -30.88 24.12 48.23
CA PRO A 197 -29.97 25.06 47.58
C PRO A 197 -30.42 26.53 47.70
N VAL A 198 -31.66 26.79 48.10
CA VAL A 198 -32.28 28.14 48.10
C VAL A 198 -32.25 28.76 49.49
N TYR A 199 -32.59 27.99 50.52
CA TYR A 199 -32.66 28.48 51.90
C TYR A 199 -31.33 28.22 52.62
N GLY A 200 -30.70 29.25 53.16
CA GLY A 200 -29.43 29.11 53.91
C GLY A 200 -28.17 28.93 53.06
N ASN A 201 -28.29 28.72 51.75
CA ASN A 201 -27.21 28.30 50.83
C ASN A 201 -26.57 26.95 51.23
N SER A 202 -27.27 26.07 51.97
CA SER A 202 -26.73 24.81 52.48
C SER A 202 -26.14 23.97 51.34
N ALA A 203 -26.93 23.62 50.32
CA ALA A 203 -26.45 22.83 49.18
C ALA A 203 -25.63 23.61 48.12
N LYS A 204 -25.21 24.86 48.36
CA LYS A 204 -24.39 25.62 47.39
C LYS A 204 -22.94 25.15 47.45
N LEU A 205 -22.50 24.41 46.43
CA LEU A 205 -21.15 23.84 46.39
C LEU A 205 -20.08 24.82 45.88
N VAL A 206 -18.90 24.74 46.50
CA VAL A 206 -17.66 25.37 46.04
C VAL A 206 -16.56 24.31 45.98
N TYR A 207 -15.91 24.20 44.83
CA TYR A 207 -14.88 23.19 44.56
C TYR A 207 -13.47 23.73 44.77
N SER A 208 -12.58 22.89 45.30
CA SER A 208 -11.16 23.22 45.50
C SER A 208 -10.27 21.98 45.34
N ILE A 209 -8.97 22.19 45.10
CA ILE A 209 -7.96 21.13 45.01
C ILE A 209 -7.17 21.10 46.31
N LEU A 210 -7.16 19.96 47.00
CA LEU A 210 -6.35 19.71 48.21
C LEU A 210 -4.93 19.25 47.86
N GLU A 211 -4.80 18.41 46.84
CA GLU A 211 -3.51 17.89 46.36
C GLU A 211 -3.51 17.87 44.82
N GLY A 212 -2.38 18.21 44.19
CA GLY A 212 -2.27 18.35 42.72
C GLY A 212 -1.86 19.74 42.23
N GLN A 213 -1.76 20.72 43.15
CA GLN A 213 -1.08 21.99 42.89
C GLN A 213 0.44 21.77 42.78
N PRO A 214 1.17 22.53 41.94
CA PRO A 214 0.72 23.62 41.08
C PRO A 214 0.28 23.18 39.66
N TYR A 215 0.13 21.87 39.40
CA TYR A 215 -0.07 21.33 38.05
C TYR A 215 -1.47 21.60 37.48
N PHE A 216 -2.50 21.52 38.33
CA PHE A 216 -3.89 21.69 37.93
C PHE A 216 -4.58 22.78 38.74
N SER A 217 -5.63 23.36 38.18
CA SER A 217 -6.53 24.29 38.86
C SER A 217 -7.97 23.84 38.66
N ILE A 218 -8.88 24.20 39.57
CA ILE A 218 -10.31 23.92 39.44
C ILE A 218 -11.08 25.24 39.51
N GLU A 219 -12.05 25.39 38.62
CA GLU A 219 -12.97 26.52 38.66
C GLU A 219 -14.02 26.29 39.78
N PRO A 220 -14.10 27.17 40.80
CA PRO A 220 -14.82 26.86 42.03
C PRO A 220 -16.33 26.66 41.90
N GLU A 221 -16.96 27.23 40.87
CA GLU A 221 -18.41 27.15 40.66
C GLU A 221 -18.81 26.09 39.62
N THR A 222 -17.98 25.85 38.61
CA THR A 222 -18.28 24.95 37.48
C THR A 222 -17.64 23.57 37.62
N ALA A 223 -16.70 23.42 38.55
CA ALA A 223 -15.89 22.23 38.78
C ALA A 223 -15.07 21.76 37.55
N ILE A 224 -14.81 22.66 36.62
CA ILE A 224 -13.94 22.39 35.46
C ILE A 224 -12.49 22.45 35.91
N ILE A 225 -11.76 21.36 35.67
CA ILE A 225 -10.34 21.24 35.98
C ILE A 225 -9.53 21.62 34.76
N LYS A 226 -8.53 22.49 34.94
CA LYS A 226 -7.69 23.04 33.89
C LYS A 226 -6.21 22.88 34.23
N THR A 227 -5.36 22.79 33.22
CA THR A 227 -3.90 22.85 33.39
C THR A 227 -3.49 24.20 33.97
N ALA A 228 -2.64 24.18 35.00
CA ALA A 228 -2.15 25.38 35.70
C ALA A 228 -0.62 25.56 35.58
N LEU A 229 0.10 24.51 35.20
CA LEU A 229 1.54 24.57 34.89
C LEU A 229 1.77 24.33 33.39
N PRO A 230 2.59 25.15 32.70
CA PRO A 230 2.91 24.93 31.30
C PRO A 230 3.99 23.84 31.16
N ASN A 231 4.13 23.28 29.95
CA ASN A 231 5.20 22.33 29.60
C ASN A 231 5.28 21.12 30.55
N MET A 232 4.13 20.62 30.98
CA MET A 232 4.07 19.30 31.62
C MET A 232 4.49 18.25 30.60
N ASP A 233 5.39 17.37 31.00
CA ASP A 233 6.17 16.50 30.12
C ASP A 233 5.95 15.05 30.57
N ARG A 234 5.48 14.20 29.67
CA ARG A 234 5.12 12.80 29.96
C ARG A 234 6.36 11.97 30.24
N GLU A 235 7.44 12.21 29.50
CA GLU A 235 8.75 11.55 29.64
C GLU A 235 9.35 11.79 31.03
N ALA A 236 9.09 12.96 31.63
CA ALA A 236 9.47 13.26 33.01
C ALA A 236 8.49 12.66 34.03
N LYS A 237 7.18 12.78 33.81
CA LYS A 237 6.13 12.23 34.68
C LYS A 237 4.79 12.09 33.96
N GLU A 238 4.37 10.84 33.77
CA GLU A 238 3.16 10.47 33.05
C GLU A 238 1.85 10.68 33.83
N GLU A 239 1.83 10.35 35.13
CA GLU A 239 0.60 10.33 35.92
C GLU A 239 0.60 11.32 37.09
N TYR A 240 -0.53 11.99 37.29
CA TYR A 240 -0.75 12.91 38.39
C TYR A 240 -2.02 12.56 39.15
N LEU A 241 -1.90 12.38 40.47
CA LEU A 241 -3.02 12.23 41.38
C LEU A 241 -3.47 13.61 41.87
N VAL A 242 -4.76 13.90 41.73
CA VAL A 242 -5.39 15.14 42.19
C VAL A 242 -6.48 14.81 43.19
N VAL A 243 -6.43 15.41 44.38
CA VAL A 243 -7.48 15.26 45.40
C VAL A 243 -8.35 16.51 45.37
N ILE A 244 -9.64 16.31 45.09
CA ILE A 244 -10.62 17.38 44.92
C ILE A 244 -11.56 17.36 46.11
N GLN A 245 -11.93 18.55 46.58
CA GLN A 245 -12.91 18.76 47.63
C GLN A 245 -14.09 19.56 47.07
N ALA A 246 -15.30 19.10 47.36
CA ALA A 246 -16.52 19.89 47.25
C ALA A 246 -16.94 20.30 48.66
N LYS A 247 -17.18 21.60 48.88
CA LYS A 247 -17.62 22.14 50.15
C LYS A 247 -18.93 22.87 49.99
N ASP A 248 -19.90 22.55 50.84
CA ASP A 248 -21.23 23.14 50.86
C ASP A 248 -21.21 24.56 51.46
N MET A 249 -22.38 25.14 51.73
CA MET A 249 -22.55 26.47 52.32
C MET A 249 -21.78 27.57 51.56
N GLY A 250 -21.57 27.43 50.26
CA GLY A 250 -20.74 28.36 49.47
C GLY A 250 -19.26 28.39 49.89
N GLY A 251 -18.74 27.29 50.47
CA GLY A 251 -17.34 27.16 50.91
C GLY A 251 -17.04 27.78 52.28
N HIS A 252 -18.04 28.18 53.05
CA HIS A 252 -17.84 28.80 54.37
C HIS A 252 -17.22 27.83 55.39
N SER A 253 -16.63 28.34 56.47
CA SER A 253 -15.92 27.51 57.46
C SER A 253 -16.80 26.52 58.20
N GLY A 254 -18.10 26.78 58.33
CA GLY A 254 -19.09 25.90 58.97
C GLY A 254 -19.65 24.80 58.07
N GLY A 255 -19.33 24.81 56.77
CA GLY A 255 -19.84 23.84 55.82
C GLY A 255 -19.19 22.46 55.88
N LEU A 256 -19.94 21.41 55.52
CA LEU A 256 -19.46 20.05 55.36
C LEU A 256 -18.75 19.89 53.99
N SER A 257 -17.96 18.82 53.87
CA SER A 257 -17.16 18.60 52.67
C SER A 257 -17.06 17.15 52.29
N GLY A 258 -17.21 16.87 51.00
CA GLY A 258 -16.85 15.60 50.38
C GLY A 258 -15.52 15.71 49.64
N THR A 259 -14.81 14.59 49.51
CA THR A 259 -13.57 14.51 48.71
C THR A 259 -13.62 13.37 47.71
N THR A 260 -12.91 13.53 46.59
CA THR A 260 -12.72 12.49 45.58
C THR A 260 -11.32 12.59 44.99
N THR A 261 -10.86 11.52 44.36
CA THR A 261 -9.57 11.46 43.65
C THR A 261 -9.79 11.48 42.14
N LEU A 262 -8.94 12.21 41.44
CA LEU A 262 -8.81 12.23 39.99
C LEU A 262 -7.39 11.82 39.61
N THR A 263 -7.25 10.78 38.79
CA THR A 263 -5.98 10.45 38.14
C THR A 263 -5.94 11.09 36.75
N VAL A 264 -4.97 11.97 36.53
CA VAL A 264 -4.72 12.58 35.22
C VAL A 264 -3.49 11.93 34.58
N THR A 265 -3.68 11.30 33.43
CA THR A 265 -2.62 10.70 32.61
C THR A 265 -2.28 11.64 31.45
N LEU A 266 -1.01 11.97 31.28
CA LEU A 266 -0.56 12.74 30.12
C LEU A 266 -0.57 11.85 28.87
N THR A 267 -1.21 12.30 27.79
CA THR A 267 -1.11 11.61 26.50
C THR A 267 0.08 12.14 25.73
N ASP A 268 0.78 11.19 25.12
CA ASP A 268 1.99 11.42 24.35
C ASP A 268 1.78 12.34 23.15
N VAL A 269 2.75 13.22 22.93
CA VAL A 269 2.82 14.11 21.78
C VAL A 269 4.21 13.95 21.16
N ASN A 270 4.30 13.85 19.84
CA ASN A 270 5.59 13.72 19.16
C ASN A 270 6.44 14.98 19.29
N ASP A 271 7.25 15.06 20.34
CA ASP A 271 8.14 16.18 20.62
C ASP A 271 9.61 15.74 20.80
N ASN A 272 9.88 14.44 20.87
CA ASN A 272 11.24 13.89 20.89
C ASN A 272 11.65 13.34 19.52
N PRO A 273 12.81 13.74 18.99
CA PRO A 273 13.35 13.14 17.77
C PRO A 273 14.03 11.79 18.06
N PRO A 274 14.06 10.86 17.10
CA PRO A 274 14.80 9.62 17.23
C PRO A 274 16.30 9.91 17.26
N LYS A 275 17.03 9.30 18.19
CA LYS A 275 18.48 9.51 18.37
C LYS A 275 19.27 8.24 18.21
N PHE A 276 20.29 8.25 17.35
CA PHE A 276 21.19 7.11 17.24
C PHE A 276 22.06 6.98 18.49
N ALA A 277 22.22 5.75 18.99
CA ALA A 277 23.11 5.48 20.12
C ALA A 277 24.60 5.72 19.79
N GLN A 278 24.95 5.62 18.51
CA GLN A 278 26.31 5.78 18.00
C GLN A 278 26.31 6.73 16.79
N SER A 279 27.30 7.62 16.72
CA SER A 279 27.50 8.49 15.55
C SER A 279 28.19 7.77 14.39
N LEU A 280 28.88 6.66 14.66
CA LEU A 280 29.58 5.84 13.68
C LEU A 280 29.31 4.35 13.94
N TYR A 281 28.73 3.67 12.96
CA TYR A 281 28.57 2.21 12.93
C TYR A 281 29.61 1.59 12.00
N HIS A 282 30.09 0.40 12.36
CA HIS A 282 31.06 -0.34 11.58
C HIS A 282 30.55 -1.73 11.26
N PHE A 283 30.52 -2.09 9.98
CA PHE A 283 30.14 -3.42 9.50
C PHE A 283 31.22 -3.95 8.56
N SER A 284 31.32 -5.27 8.50
CA SER A 284 32.20 -5.99 7.59
C SER A 284 31.35 -6.97 6.80
N VAL A 285 31.59 -7.09 5.51
CA VAL A 285 30.81 -7.96 4.62
C VAL A 285 31.73 -8.53 3.54
N PRO A 286 31.69 -9.84 3.27
CA PRO A 286 32.45 -10.40 2.16
C PRO A 286 31.85 -9.98 0.82
N GLU A 287 32.68 -9.86 -0.21
CA GLU A 287 32.21 -9.40 -1.52
C GLU A 287 31.29 -10.40 -2.23
N ASP A 288 31.47 -11.70 -1.98
CA ASP A 288 30.69 -12.82 -2.50
C ASP A 288 29.31 -12.97 -1.84
N VAL A 289 28.93 -12.03 -0.97
CA VAL A 289 27.67 -12.06 -0.24
C VAL A 289 26.47 -12.03 -1.20
N VAL A 290 25.46 -12.84 -0.90
CA VAL A 290 24.22 -12.91 -1.68
C VAL A 290 23.44 -11.60 -1.57
N LEU A 291 22.85 -11.16 -2.69
CA LEU A 291 22.00 -9.98 -2.74
C LEU A 291 20.79 -10.10 -1.78
N GLY A 292 20.40 -8.98 -1.17
CA GLY A 292 19.32 -8.89 -0.18
C GLY A 292 19.74 -9.28 1.24
N THR A 293 20.96 -9.80 1.43
CA THR A 293 21.48 -10.15 2.76
C THR A 293 21.57 -8.90 3.65
N ALA A 294 21.17 -9.05 4.91
CA ALA A 294 21.30 -8.00 5.92
C ALA A 294 22.76 -7.90 6.39
N ILE A 295 23.40 -6.76 6.11
CA ILE A 295 24.80 -6.48 6.44
C ILE A 295 24.91 -6.02 7.91
N GLY A 296 23.95 -5.21 8.35
CA GLY A 296 23.99 -4.60 9.66
C GLY A 296 22.67 -3.96 10.04
N ARG A 297 22.53 -3.66 11.33
CA ARG A 297 21.35 -2.99 11.89
C ARG A 297 21.80 -1.73 12.61
N VAL A 298 21.10 -0.64 12.36
CA VAL A 298 21.29 0.64 13.06
C VAL A 298 20.00 0.97 13.80
N LYS A 299 20.11 1.44 15.04
CA LYS A 299 18.94 1.75 15.86
C LYS A 299 19.03 3.17 16.38
N ALA A 300 17.99 3.94 16.07
CA ALA A 300 17.69 5.20 16.72
C ALA A 300 16.65 4.93 17.83
N ASN A 301 16.83 5.57 18.97
CA ASN A 301 15.92 5.47 20.10
C ASN A 301 15.13 6.77 20.21
N ASP A 302 13.82 6.64 20.15
CA ASP A 302 12.87 7.70 20.45
C ASP A 302 12.38 7.58 21.91
N GLN A 303 12.07 8.70 22.56
CA GLN A 303 11.56 8.71 23.94
C GLN A 303 10.03 8.73 24.01
N ASP A 304 9.37 9.05 22.89
CA ASP A 304 7.92 9.02 22.75
C ASP A 304 7.38 7.57 22.83
N ILE A 305 6.06 7.39 22.78
CA ILE A 305 5.42 6.06 22.77
C ILE A 305 4.50 5.82 21.57
N GLY A 306 4.22 4.55 21.29
CA GLY A 306 3.26 4.14 20.26
C GLY A 306 3.69 4.56 18.86
N GLU A 307 2.80 5.23 18.13
CA GLU A 307 3.06 5.71 16.75
C GLU A 307 4.05 6.88 16.72
N ASN A 308 4.11 7.69 17.78
CA ASN A 308 5.02 8.84 17.85
C ASN A 308 6.49 8.39 17.96
N ALA A 309 6.73 7.24 18.61
CA ALA A 309 8.05 6.61 18.70
C ALA A 309 8.54 5.92 17.42
N GLN A 310 7.68 5.79 16.39
CA GLN A 310 8.04 5.05 15.18
C GLN A 310 9.00 5.86 14.31
N SER A 311 10.09 5.19 13.91
CA SER A 311 11.15 5.78 13.09
C SER A 311 11.21 5.18 11.69
N SER A 312 11.28 6.03 10.68
CA SER A 312 11.71 5.68 9.33
C SER A 312 13.22 5.84 9.18
N TYR A 313 13.86 4.92 8.45
CA TYR A 313 15.29 4.95 8.18
C TYR A 313 15.53 5.11 6.69
N ASP A 314 16.47 5.99 6.30
CA ASP A 314 16.84 6.23 4.92
C ASP A 314 18.36 6.45 4.76
N ILE A 315 18.91 6.05 3.61
CA ILE A 315 20.29 6.40 3.24
C ILE A 315 20.23 7.71 2.45
N ILE A 316 20.70 8.80 3.05
CA ILE A 316 20.57 10.16 2.50
C ILE A 316 21.80 10.63 1.73
N ASP A 317 22.96 10.04 1.99
CA ASP A 317 24.23 10.42 1.36
C ASP A 317 25.26 9.28 1.46
N GLY A 318 26.36 9.39 0.72
CA GLY A 318 27.46 8.44 0.76
C GLY A 318 27.81 7.83 -0.60
N ASP A 319 28.90 7.08 -0.62
CA ASP A 319 29.54 6.57 -1.83
C ASP A 319 29.08 5.15 -2.24
N GLY A 320 28.03 4.64 -1.58
CA GLY A 320 27.38 3.35 -1.84
C GLY A 320 25.85 3.43 -1.90
N THR A 321 25.26 4.62 -2.09
CA THR A 321 23.79 4.86 -2.10
C THR A 321 23.02 4.02 -3.11
N ALA A 322 23.67 3.58 -4.20
CA ALA A 322 23.06 2.70 -5.20
C ALA A 322 23.33 1.20 -4.97
N LEU A 323 24.26 0.86 -4.07
CA LEU A 323 24.67 -0.50 -3.75
C LEU A 323 23.97 -1.05 -2.52
N PHE A 324 23.61 -0.18 -1.58
CA PHE A 324 22.95 -0.54 -0.33
C PHE A 324 21.55 0.08 -0.26
N GLU A 325 20.66 -0.60 0.45
CA GLU A 325 19.37 -0.07 0.83
C GLU A 325 19.18 -0.22 2.34
N VAL A 326 18.34 0.62 2.94
CA VAL A 326 17.94 0.49 4.34
C VAL A 326 16.43 0.30 4.39
N THR A 327 15.98 -0.57 5.29
CA THR A 327 14.57 -0.89 5.48
C THR A 327 14.25 -0.87 6.97
N SER A 328 13.11 -0.32 7.36
CA SER A 328 12.66 -0.33 8.75
C SER A 328 12.10 -1.70 9.14
N ASP A 329 12.60 -2.29 10.22
CA ASP A 329 12.02 -3.47 10.85
C ASP A 329 10.95 -3.03 11.86
N ALA A 330 9.67 -3.26 11.53
CA ALA A 330 8.54 -2.82 12.35
C ALA A 330 8.52 -3.44 13.76
N GLN A 331 9.08 -4.64 13.94
CA GLN A 331 9.08 -5.32 15.23
C GLN A 331 10.22 -4.83 16.12
N ALA A 332 11.43 -4.69 15.56
CA ALA A 332 12.62 -4.28 16.31
C ALA A 332 12.78 -2.74 16.41
N GLN A 333 12.06 -1.99 15.58
CA GLN A 333 12.18 -0.54 15.38
C GLN A 333 13.63 -0.13 15.04
N ASP A 334 14.29 -0.94 14.19
CA ASP A 334 15.64 -0.68 13.71
C ASP A 334 15.71 -0.59 12.17
N GLY A 335 16.76 0.06 11.67
CA GLY A 335 17.07 0.14 10.26
C GLY A 335 17.99 -0.99 9.85
N VAL A 336 17.52 -1.87 8.96
CA VAL A 336 18.28 -3.00 8.42
C VAL A 336 18.91 -2.60 7.09
N ILE A 337 20.24 -2.59 7.04
CA ILE A 337 21.01 -2.27 5.84
C ILE A 337 21.22 -3.56 5.05
N ARG A 338 20.83 -3.56 3.78
CA ARG A 338 20.88 -4.71 2.87
C ARG A 338 21.69 -4.39 1.62
N LEU A 339 22.29 -5.44 1.04
CA LEU A 339 22.97 -5.33 -0.25
C LEU A 339 21.97 -5.40 -1.41
N ARG A 340 22.02 -4.41 -2.31
CA ARG A 340 21.16 -4.33 -3.50
C ARG A 340 21.87 -4.69 -4.80
N LYS A 341 23.19 -4.49 -4.87
CA LYS A 341 24.05 -4.79 -6.03
C LYS A 341 25.33 -5.49 -5.57
N PRO A 342 25.95 -6.33 -6.41
CA PRO A 342 27.17 -7.06 -6.03
C PRO A 342 28.29 -6.10 -5.64
N LEU A 343 29.12 -6.55 -4.71
CA LEU A 343 30.35 -5.87 -4.31
C LEU A 343 31.53 -6.40 -5.12
N ASP A 344 32.61 -5.64 -5.14
CA ASP A 344 33.86 -5.96 -5.82
C ASP A 344 34.98 -5.29 -5.00
N PHE A 345 35.77 -6.11 -4.30
CA PHE A 345 36.82 -5.68 -3.40
C PHE A 345 37.98 -5.02 -4.16
N GLU A 346 38.35 -5.55 -5.32
CA GLU A 346 39.40 -5.04 -6.22
C GLU A 346 39.07 -3.62 -6.67
N THR A 347 37.79 -3.36 -6.95
CA THR A 347 37.30 -2.02 -7.30
C THR A 347 37.24 -1.10 -6.08
N LYS A 348 36.66 -1.56 -4.95
CA LYS A 348 36.49 -0.71 -3.77
C LYS A 348 36.33 -1.47 -2.46
N LYS A 349 37.30 -1.27 -1.56
CA LYS A 349 37.43 -1.97 -0.27
C LYS A 349 36.57 -1.45 0.88
N SER A 350 35.96 -0.27 0.75
CA SER A 350 35.11 0.27 1.80
C SER A 350 34.14 1.33 1.30
N TYR A 351 32.97 1.38 1.93
CA TYR A 351 31.92 2.35 1.68
C TYR A 351 31.57 3.12 2.96
N THR A 352 31.21 4.38 2.79
CA THR A 352 30.73 5.25 3.85
C THR A 352 29.36 5.78 3.46
N LEU A 353 28.36 5.42 4.26
CA LEU A 353 26.97 5.83 4.10
C LEU A 353 26.59 6.80 5.21
N LYS A 354 25.71 7.74 4.91
CA LYS A 354 25.04 8.56 5.91
C LYS A 354 23.58 8.12 5.98
N VAL A 355 23.22 7.55 7.12
CA VAL A 355 21.86 7.07 7.40
C VAL A 355 21.14 8.10 8.26
N GLU A 356 19.90 8.41 7.90
CA GLU A 356 18.99 9.28 8.64
C GLU A 356 17.90 8.42 9.28
N ALA A 357 17.58 8.71 10.54
CA ALA A 357 16.35 8.25 11.19
C ALA A 357 15.45 9.47 11.41
N ALA A 358 14.17 9.34 11.12
CA ALA A 358 13.19 10.41 11.29
C ALA A 358 11.86 9.85 11.82
N ASN A 359 11.09 10.65 12.57
CA ASN A 359 9.73 10.26 12.93
C ASN A 359 8.86 10.13 11.67
N VAL A 360 8.00 9.11 11.64
CA VAL A 360 7.07 8.90 10.52
C VAL A 360 6.03 10.03 10.45
N HIS A 361 5.65 10.59 11.61
CA HIS A 361 4.72 11.70 11.74
C HIS A 361 5.39 12.83 12.48
N THR A 362 5.38 14.03 11.89
CA THR A 362 5.92 15.24 12.53
C THR A 362 4.80 16.18 12.89
N ASP A 363 4.74 16.59 14.15
CA ASP A 363 3.77 17.59 14.60
C ASP A 363 4.25 19.00 14.17
N PRO A 364 3.45 19.75 13.39
CA PRO A 364 3.79 21.10 12.95
C PRO A 364 4.10 22.07 14.11
N ARG A 365 3.52 21.83 15.30
CA ARG A 365 3.71 22.67 16.49
C ARG A 365 5.16 22.71 16.96
N PHE A 366 5.92 21.62 16.79
CA PHE A 366 7.31 21.54 17.24
C PHE A 366 8.33 21.54 16.09
N SER A 367 7.92 21.80 14.85
CA SER A 367 8.85 21.95 13.72
C SER A 367 9.92 23.04 13.93
N SER A 368 9.67 24.00 14.82
CA SER A 368 10.63 25.04 15.20
C SER A 368 11.66 24.60 16.25
N ARG A 369 11.45 23.46 16.94
CA ARG A 369 12.31 22.97 18.03
C ARG A 369 13.51 22.15 17.58
N GLY A 370 13.59 21.80 16.31
CA GLY A 370 14.78 21.17 15.74
C GLY A 370 14.45 20.16 14.66
N PRO A 371 15.47 19.47 14.14
CA PRO A 371 15.26 18.35 13.24
C PRO A 371 14.59 17.20 14.03
N PHE A 372 13.41 16.76 13.60
CA PHE A 372 12.76 15.49 14.00
C PHE A 372 13.45 14.27 13.41
N LYS A 373 14.77 14.36 13.37
CA LYS A 373 15.64 13.45 12.67
C LYS A 373 17.05 13.56 13.21
N ASP A 374 17.73 12.43 13.17
CA ASP A 374 19.13 12.31 13.51
C ASP A 374 19.86 11.56 12.40
N THR A 375 21.17 11.75 12.32
CA THR A 375 21.98 11.09 11.27
C THR A 375 23.18 10.39 11.89
N ALA A 376 23.45 9.18 11.42
CA ALA A 376 24.64 8.42 11.76
C ALA A 376 25.45 8.08 10.51
N THR A 377 26.76 7.95 10.68
CA THR A 377 27.64 7.46 9.62
C THR A 377 27.78 5.94 9.75
N VAL A 378 27.68 5.22 8.64
CA VAL A 378 27.89 3.78 8.59
C VAL A 378 29.08 3.50 7.68
N LYS A 379 30.13 2.90 8.23
CA LYS A 379 31.29 2.46 7.47
C LYS A 379 31.20 0.95 7.25
N ILE A 380 31.11 0.55 5.99
CA ILE A 380 31.09 -0.85 5.57
C ILE A 380 32.46 -1.17 4.98
N VAL A 381 33.14 -2.16 5.54
CA VAL A 381 34.38 -2.72 5.00
C VAL A 381 34.03 -3.95 4.19
N VAL A 382 34.59 -4.04 2.99
CA VAL A 382 34.45 -5.23 2.15
C VAL A 382 35.60 -6.16 2.48
N GLU A 383 35.27 -7.42 2.76
CA GLU A 383 36.23 -8.50 2.94
C GLU A 383 36.43 -9.19 1.59
N ASP A 384 37.71 -9.41 1.27
CA ASP A 384 38.20 -10.08 0.06
C ASP A 384 37.79 -11.56 0.10
N ALA A 385 37.14 -12.04 -0.97
CA ALA A 385 36.75 -13.44 -1.14
C ALA A 385 37.42 -14.02 -2.39
N ASP A 386 38.04 -15.19 -2.25
CA ASP A 386 38.82 -15.85 -3.30
C ASP A 386 38.01 -16.07 -4.60
N GLU A 387 38.40 -15.39 -5.68
CA GLU A 387 37.75 -15.43 -7.00
C GLU A 387 38.53 -16.32 -8.00
N PRO A 388 37.84 -16.93 -8.98
CA PRO A 388 38.54 -17.72 -10.00
C PRO A 388 39.33 -16.84 -10.99
N PRO A 389 40.41 -17.37 -11.60
CA PRO A 389 41.16 -16.65 -12.62
C PRO A 389 40.27 -16.19 -13.78
N VAL A 390 40.45 -14.97 -14.26
CA VAL A 390 39.66 -14.37 -15.36
C VAL A 390 40.52 -14.25 -16.62
N PHE A 391 40.02 -14.81 -17.73
CA PHE A 391 40.65 -14.66 -19.04
C PHE A 391 40.60 -13.22 -19.55
N SER A 392 41.62 -12.78 -20.28
CA SER A 392 41.71 -11.41 -20.81
C SER A 392 40.69 -11.12 -21.91
N SER A 393 40.07 -12.14 -22.48
CA SER A 393 38.99 -12.02 -23.48
C SER A 393 37.97 -13.14 -23.29
N PRO A 394 36.67 -12.88 -23.54
CA PRO A 394 35.61 -13.88 -23.33
C PRO A 394 35.62 -15.00 -24.38
N THR A 395 36.26 -14.77 -25.52
CA THR A 395 36.43 -15.73 -26.62
C THR A 395 37.73 -15.41 -27.36
N TYR A 396 38.44 -16.43 -27.85
CA TYR A 396 39.63 -16.23 -28.70
C TYR A 396 39.38 -16.80 -30.10
N LEU A 397 39.73 -16.03 -31.14
CA LEU A 397 39.71 -16.48 -32.53
C LEU A 397 41.16 -16.56 -33.02
N LEU A 398 41.57 -17.76 -33.40
CA LEU A 398 42.91 -18.03 -33.92
C LEU A 398 42.81 -18.58 -35.34
N GLU A 399 43.84 -18.34 -36.15
CA GLU A 399 43.91 -18.83 -37.52
C GLU A 399 45.20 -19.63 -37.71
N VAL A 400 45.12 -20.76 -38.40
CA VAL A 400 46.26 -21.63 -38.68
C VAL A 400 46.12 -22.20 -40.08
N HIS A 401 47.21 -22.23 -40.86
CA HIS A 401 47.20 -22.93 -42.15
C HIS A 401 47.22 -24.44 -41.94
N GLU A 402 46.53 -25.21 -42.78
CA GLU A 402 46.50 -26.68 -42.65
C GLU A 402 47.89 -27.34 -42.81
N ASN A 403 48.76 -26.73 -43.62
CA ASN A 403 50.14 -27.16 -43.80
C ASN A 403 51.09 -26.72 -42.66
N ALA A 404 50.56 -26.16 -41.58
CA ALA A 404 51.37 -25.71 -40.45
C ALA A 404 52.17 -26.88 -39.85
N ALA A 405 53.45 -26.65 -39.59
CA ALA A 405 54.31 -27.67 -39.02
C ALA A 405 53.85 -28.04 -37.60
N LEU A 406 54.06 -29.30 -37.23
CA LEU A 406 53.83 -29.77 -35.85
C LEU A 406 54.64 -28.93 -34.86
N ASN A 407 54.04 -28.67 -33.70
CA ASN A 407 54.53 -27.80 -32.63
C ASN A 407 54.67 -26.31 -33.00
N SER A 408 54.15 -25.87 -34.15
CA SER A 408 54.00 -24.45 -34.44
C SER A 408 53.03 -23.80 -33.45
N VAL A 409 53.30 -22.55 -33.08
CA VAL A 409 52.45 -21.77 -32.17
C VAL A 409 51.31 -21.16 -32.97
N ILE A 410 50.07 -21.51 -32.62
CA ILE A 410 48.85 -21.01 -33.25
C ILE A 410 48.44 -19.68 -32.61
N GLY A 411 48.56 -19.59 -31.29
CA GLY A 411 48.19 -18.40 -30.53
C GLY A 411 48.47 -18.57 -29.05
N GLN A 412 48.00 -17.63 -28.25
CA GLN A 412 48.20 -17.62 -26.80
C GLN A 412 46.94 -17.08 -26.11
N VAL A 413 46.55 -17.74 -25.03
CA VAL A 413 45.56 -17.20 -24.10
C VAL A 413 46.24 -16.64 -22.86
N THR A 414 45.60 -15.65 -22.25
CA THR A 414 46.09 -15.01 -21.03
C THR A 414 44.96 -14.91 -20.03
N ALA A 415 45.25 -15.22 -18.77
CA ALA A 415 44.33 -15.06 -17.65
C ALA A 415 45.05 -14.34 -16.51
N ARG A 416 44.28 -13.66 -15.67
CA ARG A 416 44.75 -13.01 -14.45
C ARG A 416 43.82 -13.38 -13.32
N ASP A 417 44.37 -13.50 -12.14
CA ASP A 417 43.64 -13.70 -10.90
C ASP A 417 43.26 -12.31 -10.35
N PRO A 418 41.98 -12.03 -10.07
CA PRO A 418 41.55 -10.73 -9.54
C PRO A 418 42.21 -10.38 -8.20
N ASP A 419 42.22 -11.34 -7.27
CA ASP A 419 42.64 -11.17 -5.88
C ASP A 419 44.15 -10.86 -5.77
N ILE A 420 44.96 -11.51 -6.60
CA ILE A 420 46.42 -11.43 -6.52
C ILE A 420 47.05 -11.11 -7.88
N THR A 421 47.71 -9.96 -7.93
CA THR A 421 48.44 -9.45 -9.12
C THR A 421 49.49 -10.39 -9.74
N SER A 422 49.95 -11.43 -9.03
CA SER A 422 50.93 -12.41 -9.53
C SER A 422 50.60 -13.82 -9.04
N SER A 423 49.36 -14.29 -9.21
CA SER A 423 49.04 -15.70 -9.01
C SER A 423 49.60 -16.56 -10.14
N PRO A 424 50.29 -17.67 -9.83
CA PRO A 424 50.70 -18.62 -10.86
C PRO A 424 49.47 -19.42 -11.31
N ILE A 425 49.00 -19.14 -12.53
CA ILE A 425 47.85 -19.79 -13.15
C ILE A 425 48.35 -20.92 -14.05
N ARG A 426 47.67 -22.07 -14.04
CA ARG A 426 47.93 -23.19 -14.94
C ARG A 426 46.86 -23.29 -16.01
N PHE A 427 47.27 -23.49 -17.26
CA PHE A 427 46.38 -23.68 -18.40
C PHE A 427 46.29 -25.14 -18.83
N SER A 428 45.10 -25.59 -19.23
CA SER A 428 44.88 -26.91 -19.81
C SER A 428 43.73 -26.89 -20.83
N ILE A 429 43.72 -27.83 -21.78
CA ILE A 429 42.62 -27.98 -22.75
C ILE A 429 41.62 -29.00 -22.19
N ASP A 430 40.33 -28.66 -22.21
CA ASP A 430 39.26 -29.59 -21.88
C ASP A 430 39.18 -30.68 -22.96
N ARG A 431 39.56 -31.90 -22.60
CA ARG A 431 39.71 -33.01 -23.54
C ARG A 431 38.40 -33.49 -24.15
N HIS A 432 37.25 -33.10 -23.61
CA HIS A 432 35.96 -33.36 -24.24
C HIS A 432 35.72 -32.49 -25.49
N THR A 433 36.46 -31.38 -25.62
CA THR A 433 36.35 -30.46 -26.76
C THR A 433 37.45 -30.64 -27.81
N ASP A 434 38.46 -31.47 -27.50
CA ASP A 434 39.58 -31.81 -28.37
C ASP A 434 39.83 -33.32 -28.30
N LEU A 435 38.86 -34.08 -28.81
CA LEU A 435 38.84 -35.55 -28.73
C LEU A 435 40.03 -36.18 -29.47
N GLU A 436 40.39 -35.59 -30.61
CA GLU A 436 41.49 -36.02 -31.46
C GLU A 436 42.87 -35.57 -30.95
N ARG A 437 42.92 -34.76 -29.88
CA ARG A 437 44.15 -34.22 -29.29
C ARG A 437 44.99 -33.45 -30.32
N GLN A 438 44.32 -32.66 -31.15
CA GLN A 438 44.94 -31.92 -32.25
C GLN A 438 45.75 -30.73 -31.74
N PHE A 439 45.48 -30.29 -30.51
CA PHE A 439 46.12 -29.13 -29.91
C PHE A 439 46.78 -29.45 -28.57
N ASN A 440 47.92 -28.79 -28.33
CA ASN A 440 48.61 -28.74 -27.05
C ASN A 440 48.58 -27.32 -26.50
N ILE A 441 48.63 -27.20 -25.18
CA ILE A 441 48.79 -25.91 -24.50
C ILE A 441 49.94 -25.99 -23.51
N ASN A 442 50.80 -24.97 -23.50
CA ASN A 442 51.78 -24.81 -22.46
C ASN A 442 51.08 -24.35 -21.17
N ALA A 443 51.27 -25.13 -20.10
CA ALA A 443 50.58 -24.91 -18.85
C ALA A 443 50.99 -23.63 -18.11
N ASP A 444 52.17 -23.06 -18.39
CA ASP A 444 52.71 -21.88 -17.68
C ASP A 444 52.49 -20.57 -18.44
N ASP A 445 52.53 -20.58 -19.77
CA ASP A 445 52.38 -19.37 -20.59
C ASP A 445 51.13 -19.34 -21.48
N GLY A 446 50.33 -20.41 -21.51
CA GLY A 446 49.05 -20.44 -22.25
C GLY A 446 49.21 -20.45 -23.77
N LYS A 447 50.41 -20.71 -24.31
CA LYS A 447 50.61 -20.86 -25.76
C LYS A 447 50.02 -22.16 -26.27
N ILE A 448 49.21 -22.05 -27.32
CA ILE A 448 48.57 -23.17 -28.00
C ILE A 448 49.44 -23.56 -29.18
N THR A 449 49.80 -24.83 -29.26
CA THR A 449 50.61 -25.40 -30.34
C THR A 449 49.90 -26.53 -31.05
N LEU A 450 50.24 -26.71 -32.31
CA LEU A 450 49.69 -27.79 -33.13
C LEU A 450 50.31 -29.15 -32.75
N ALA A 451 49.48 -30.16 -32.47
CA ALA A 451 49.92 -31.49 -32.06
C ALA A 451 49.80 -32.53 -33.17
N THR A 452 48.76 -32.43 -34.00
CA THR A 452 48.53 -33.28 -35.18
C THR A 452 48.37 -32.43 -36.43
N PRO A 453 48.62 -32.95 -37.63
CA PRO A 453 48.29 -32.24 -38.87
C PRO A 453 46.80 -31.90 -38.91
N LEU A 454 46.47 -30.79 -39.57
CA LEU A 454 45.10 -30.37 -39.85
C LEU A 454 44.83 -30.59 -41.33
N ASP A 455 43.56 -30.76 -41.65
CA ASP A 455 43.05 -30.91 -43.00
C ASP A 455 41.79 -30.04 -43.06
N ARG A 456 41.84 -28.98 -43.87
CA ARG A 456 40.75 -28.01 -43.96
C ARG A 456 39.55 -28.63 -44.65
N GLU A 457 39.76 -29.48 -45.66
CA GLU A 457 38.69 -30.16 -46.40
C GLU A 457 37.90 -31.12 -45.52
N LEU A 458 38.52 -31.62 -44.44
CA LEU A 458 37.84 -32.36 -43.38
C LEU A 458 37.11 -31.44 -42.40
N SER A 459 37.79 -30.43 -41.85
CA SER A 459 37.24 -29.54 -40.84
C SER A 459 37.82 -28.13 -40.90
N VAL A 460 36.96 -27.16 -41.21
CA VAL A 460 37.34 -25.73 -41.27
C VAL A 460 37.49 -25.10 -39.89
N TRP A 461 36.75 -25.60 -38.89
CA TRP A 461 36.64 -24.98 -37.57
C TRP A 461 36.88 -25.99 -36.45
N HIS A 462 37.79 -25.67 -35.53
CA HIS A 462 37.99 -26.42 -34.31
C HIS A 462 37.65 -25.54 -33.12
N ASN A 463 36.68 -25.98 -32.31
CA ASN A 463 36.25 -25.26 -31.12
C ASN A 463 36.73 -26.00 -29.87
N ILE A 464 37.78 -25.48 -29.26
CA ILE A 464 38.34 -26.05 -28.03
C ILE A 464 37.99 -25.16 -26.84
N THR A 465 37.83 -25.76 -25.67
CA THR A 465 37.68 -25.03 -24.41
C THR A 465 38.97 -25.12 -23.62
N ILE A 466 39.47 -23.97 -23.19
CA ILE A 466 40.66 -23.87 -22.35
C ILE A 466 40.24 -23.58 -20.92
N ILE A 467 40.85 -24.29 -19.98
CA ILE A 467 40.64 -24.17 -18.55
C ILE A 467 41.85 -23.47 -17.95
N ALA A 468 41.62 -22.41 -17.17
CA ALA A 468 42.62 -21.82 -16.29
C ALA A 468 42.30 -22.21 -14.85
N THR A 469 43.31 -22.65 -14.11
CA THR A 469 43.20 -23.08 -12.71
C THR A 469 44.26 -22.40 -11.86
N GLU A 470 43.88 -21.92 -10.68
CA GLU A 470 44.85 -21.40 -9.72
C GLU A 470 45.63 -22.56 -9.06
N ILE A 471 46.94 -22.37 -8.80
CA ILE A 471 47.78 -23.44 -8.23
C ILE A 471 47.50 -23.66 -6.74
N ARG A 472 47.15 -22.60 -6.00
CA ARG A 472 46.89 -22.71 -4.55
C ARG A 472 45.50 -23.27 -4.31
N ASN A 473 44.52 -22.87 -5.11
CA ASN A 473 43.18 -23.39 -5.04
C ASN A 473 42.69 -24.02 -6.34
N HIS A 474 42.84 -25.35 -6.46
CA HIS A 474 42.45 -26.08 -7.67
C HIS A 474 40.94 -26.16 -7.90
N SER A 475 40.10 -25.75 -6.94
CA SER A 475 38.65 -25.66 -7.15
C SER A 475 38.24 -24.41 -7.90
N GLN A 476 39.09 -23.38 -7.92
CA GLN A 476 38.86 -22.14 -8.66
C GLN A 476 39.30 -22.34 -10.11
N ILE A 477 38.30 -22.50 -10.98
CA ILE A 477 38.52 -22.76 -12.41
C ILE A 477 37.71 -21.80 -13.25
N SER A 478 38.29 -21.36 -14.36
CA SER A 478 37.57 -20.65 -15.40
C SER A 478 37.75 -21.32 -16.75
N ARG A 479 36.79 -21.11 -17.64
CA ARG A 479 36.75 -21.69 -18.97
C ARG A 479 36.61 -20.61 -20.02
N VAL A 480 37.32 -20.75 -21.13
CA VAL A 480 37.16 -19.89 -22.31
C VAL A 480 37.09 -20.72 -23.58
N PRO A 481 36.11 -20.44 -24.47
CA PRO A 481 36.08 -21.05 -25.79
C PRO A 481 37.10 -20.38 -26.72
N VAL A 482 37.81 -21.21 -27.48
CA VAL A 482 38.76 -20.81 -28.50
C VAL A 482 38.36 -21.44 -29.82
N ALA A 483 38.01 -20.60 -30.78
CA ALA A 483 37.71 -21.00 -32.14
C ALA A 483 38.98 -20.90 -32.98
N ILE A 484 39.40 -22.02 -33.56
CA ILE A 484 40.56 -22.11 -34.44
C ILE A 484 40.03 -22.33 -35.86
N LYS A 485 40.31 -21.36 -36.72
CA LYS A 485 39.97 -21.42 -38.15
C LYS A 485 41.15 -21.99 -38.93
N VAL A 486 40.90 -23.05 -39.68
CA VAL A 486 41.89 -23.61 -40.60
C VAL A 486 41.86 -22.81 -41.91
N LEU A 487 43.03 -22.32 -42.31
CA LEU A 487 43.23 -21.56 -43.54
C LEU A 487 43.72 -22.48 -44.65
N ASP A 488 43.08 -22.31 -45.80
CA ASP A 488 43.28 -23.08 -47.01
C ASP A 488 44.70 -22.97 -47.57
N VAL A 489 45.20 -24.09 -48.07
CA VAL A 489 46.43 -24.26 -48.83
C VAL A 489 46.09 -25.13 -50.03
N ASN A 490 46.47 -24.68 -51.23
CA ASN A 490 46.20 -25.46 -52.43
C ASN A 490 47.01 -26.77 -52.46
N ASP A 491 46.41 -27.86 -52.00
CA ASP A 491 47.01 -29.19 -51.96
C ASP A 491 46.12 -30.28 -52.59
N ASN A 492 44.90 -29.94 -52.99
CA ASN A 492 44.06 -30.77 -53.83
C ASN A 492 44.23 -30.40 -55.31
N ALA A 493 44.25 -31.43 -56.16
CA ALA A 493 44.25 -31.22 -57.61
C ALA A 493 42.81 -31.17 -58.13
N PRO A 494 42.53 -30.43 -59.22
CA PRO A 494 41.21 -30.43 -59.82
C PRO A 494 40.88 -31.81 -60.43
N GLU A 495 39.72 -32.34 -60.09
CA GLU A 495 39.17 -33.60 -60.58
C GLU A 495 37.94 -33.35 -61.44
N PHE A 496 37.63 -34.23 -62.40
CA PHE A 496 36.37 -34.11 -63.13
C PHE A 496 35.19 -34.48 -62.22
N ALA A 497 34.11 -33.68 -62.28
CA ALA A 497 32.95 -33.86 -61.42
C ALA A 497 32.22 -35.19 -61.64
N SER A 498 32.40 -35.80 -62.82
CA SER A 498 31.80 -37.09 -63.19
C SER A 498 32.64 -37.78 -64.26
N GLU A 499 32.45 -39.08 -64.43
CA GLU A 499 32.90 -39.77 -65.64
C GLU A 499 32.00 -39.37 -66.81
N TYR A 500 32.60 -38.91 -67.91
CA TYR A 500 31.86 -38.41 -69.06
C TYR A 500 31.96 -39.38 -70.24
N GLU A 501 30.81 -39.91 -70.65
CA GLU A 501 30.63 -40.63 -71.90
C GLU A 501 29.75 -39.81 -72.85
N ALA A 502 30.13 -39.74 -74.13
CA ALA A 502 29.36 -38.97 -75.11
C ALA A 502 29.13 -39.76 -76.39
N PHE A 503 27.88 -39.77 -76.85
CA PHE A 503 27.44 -40.46 -78.06
C PHE A 503 27.19 -39.45 -79.18
N LEU A 504 27.87 -39.63 -80.31
CA LEU A 504 27.73 -38.77 -81.48
C LEU A 504 27.03 -39.51 -82.62
N CYS A 505 25.90 -38.99 -83.09
CA CYS A 505 25.25 -39.49 -84.29
C CYS A 505 26.10 -39.21 -85.53
N GLU A 506 26.17 -40.18 -86.45
CA GLU A 506 26.98 -40.11 -87.69
C GLU A 506 26.67 -38.88 -88.58
N ASN A 507 25.48 -38.29 -88.44
CA ASN A 507 25.04 -37.10 -89.18
C ASN A 507 25.12 -35.80 -88.36
N GLY A 508 25.92 -35.77 -87.29
CA GLY A 508 26.10 -34.62 -86.41
C GLY A 508 26.57 -33.36 -87.16
N LYS A 509 26.05 -32.19 -86.76
CA LYS A 509 26.37 -30.93 -87.45
C LYS A 509 27.70 -30.35 -86.95
N PRO A 510 28.55 -29.82 -87.84
CA PRO A 510 29.70 -29.04 -87.42
C PRO A 510 29.29 -27.86 -86.53
N GLY A 511 29.93 -27.70 -85.37
CA GLY A 511 29.61 -26.71 -84.36
C GLY A 511 28.74 -27.24 -83.21
N GLN A 512 28.25 -28.48 -83.28
CA GLN A 512 27.39 -29.07 -82.25
C GLN A 512 28.17 -29.36 -80.96
N VAL A 513 27.54 -29.03 -79.83
CA VAL A 513 28.00 -29.42 -78.49
C VAL A 513 27.79 -30.90 -78.31
N ILE A 514 28.86 -31.63 -78.00
CA ILE A 514 28.81 -33.08 -77.78
C ILE A 514 28.65 -33.38 -76.30
N GLN A 515 29.43 -32.71 -75.45
CA GLN A 515 29.44 -32.93 -74.02
C GLN A 515 29.92 -31.64 -73.31
N THR A 516 29.31 -31.37 -72.17
CA THR A 516 29.78 -30.38 -71.20
C THR A 516 30.47 -31.13 -70.07
N VAL A 517 31.70 -30.72 -69.77
CA VAL A 517 32.52 -31.28 -68.70
C VAL A 517 32.73 -30.21 -67.64
N SER A 518 32.69 -30.61 -66.37
CA SER A 518 32.98 -29.77 -65.22
C SER A 518 34.05 -30.42 -64.35
N ALA A 519 34.85 -29.60 -63.69
CA ALA A 519 35.83 -30.01 -62.69
C ALA A 519 35.40 -29.50 -61.31
N MET A 520 35.81 -30.23 -60.29
CA MET A 520 35.69 -29.89 -58.88
C MET A 520 37.08 -29.93 -58.27
N ASP A 521 37.32 -29.06 -57.31
CA ASP A 521 38.56 -28.97 -56.56
C ASP A 521 38.13 -28.66 -55.13
N LYS A 522 38.76 -29.32 -54.16
CA LYS A 522 38.31 -29.27 -52.76
C LYS A 522 38.87 -28.06 -52.00
N ASP A 523 39.94 -27.45 -52.53
CA ASP A 523 40.53 -26.24 -51.96
C ASP A 523 39.52 -25.06 -51.98
N ASP A 524 39.83 -23.93 -51.37
CA ASP A 524 38.94 -22.74 -51.35
C ASP A 524 39.71 -21.45 -51.65
N PRO A 525 40.06 -21.25 -52.94
CA PRO A 525 40.74 -20.06 -53.36
C PRO A 525 39.86 -18.82 -53.16
N LYS A 526 40.43 -17.74 -52.62
CA LYS A 526 39.73 -16.47 -52.30
C LYS A 526 38.89 -15.85 -53.43
N ASN A 527 39.19 -16.17 -54.69
CA ASN A 527 38.48 -15.63 -55.87
C ASN A 527 37.50 -16.63 -56.50
N GLY A 528 37.21 -17.74 -55.81
CA GLY A 528 36.53 -18.90 -56.37
C GLY A 528 37.42 -19.70 -57.32
N HIS A 529 36.97 -20.90 -57.65
CA HIS A 529 37.72 -21.79 -58.52
C HIS A 529 37.76 -21.30 -59.97
N TYR A 530 38.93 -21.39 -60.58
CA TYR A 530 39.12 -21.15 -62.02
C TYR A 530 39.79 -22.35 -62.66
N PHE A 531 39.05 -23.07 -63.50
CA PHE A 531 39.55 -24.27 -64.19
C PHE A 531 39.99 -23.96 -65.61
N LEU A 532 41.17 -24.48 -66.00
CA LEU A 532 41.67 -24.44 -67.36
C LEU A 532 41.52 -25.82 -68.02
N TYR A 533 40.52 -25.96 -68.89
CA TYR A 533 40.31 -27.20 -69.64
C TYR A 533 41.20 -27.21 -70.90
N SER A 534 41.91 -28.31 -71.12
CA SER A 534 42.73 -28.53 -72.32
C SER A 534 42.64 -29.99 -72.79
N LEU A 535 42.78 -30.21 -74.10
CA LEU A 535 42.91 -31.56 -74.64
C LEU A 535 44.32 -32.07 -74.36
N LEU A 536 44.43 -33.38 -74.13
CA LEU A 536 45.74 -34.02 -73.99
C LEU A 536 46.63 -33.70 -75.21
N PRO A 537 47.96 -33.54 -75.03
CA PRO A 537 48.89 -33.18 -76.11
C PRO A 537 48.75 -34.02 -77.38
N GLU A 538 48.40 -35.31 -77.27
CA GLU A 538 48.21 -36.22 -78.40
C GLU A 538 46.95 -35.89 -79.23
N MET A 539 45.97 -35.19 -78.64
CA MET A 539 44.71 -34.80 -79.27
C MET A 539 44.68 -33.33 -79.72
N VAL A 540 45.73 -32.54 -79.45
CA VAL A 540 45.78 -31.10 -79.80
C VAL A 540 45.74 -30.87 -81.32
N ASN A 541 46.24 -31.83 -82.11
CA ASN A 541 46.19 -31.81 -83.58
C ASN A 541 45.00 -32.59 -84.15
N ASN A 542 44.13 -33.13 -83.30
CA ASN A 542 42.94 -33.83 -83.75
C ASN A 542 41.94 -32.81 -84.28
N PRO A 543 41.64 -32.83 -85.59
CA PRO A 543 40.87 -31.75 -86.16
C PRO A 543 39.36 -31.96 -85.86
N ASN A 544 38.99 -33.14 -85.34
CA ASN A 544 37.62 -33.51 -84.98
C ASN A 544 37.19 -33.03 -83.59
N PHE A 545 38.04 -32.59 -82.66
CA PHE A 545 37.59 -32.18 -81.33
C PHE A 545 38.21 -30.86 -80.91
N THR A 546 37.39 -29.91 -80.45
CA THR A 546 37.89 -28.63 -79.92
C THR A 546 37.20 -28.29 -78.61
N ILE A 547 37.95 -27.73 -77.67
CA ILE A 547 37.43 -27.16 -76.42
C ILE A 547 37.22 -25.67 -76.64
N LYS A 548 36.01 -25.17 -76.42
CA LYS A 548 35.71 -23.73 -76.40
C LYS A 548 35.56 -23.26 -74.95
N LYS A 549 36.10 -22.06 -74.67
CA LYS A 549 36.26 -21.50 -73.32
C LYS A 549 34.95 -21.57 -72.49
N ASN A 550 35.10 -22.13 -71.29
CA ASN A 550 34.18 -22.17 -70.15
C ASN A 550 32.76 -22.70 -70.42
N GLU A 551 32.64 -23.97 -70.87
CA GLU A 551 31.53 -24.93 -70.57
C GLU A 551 31.34 -26.02 -71.66
N VAL A 552 32.07 -26.01 -72.79
CA VAL A 552 31.58 -26.74 -73.98
C VAL A 552 32.67 -27.30 -74.92
N ILE A 553 32.57 -28.59 -75.27
CA ILE A 553 33.32 -29.22 -76.38
C ILE A 553 32.52 -29.10 -77.70
N VAL A 554 33.11 -28.53 -78.75
CA VAL A 554 32.48 -28.32 -80.07
C VAL A 554 33.34 -28.92 -81.20
N VAL A 555 32.73 -29.57 -82.21
CA VAL A 555 33.43 -30.29 -83.31
C VAL A 555 33.09 -29.74 -84.69
N LEU A 556 34.04 -29.64 -85.64
CA LEU A 556 33.79 -29.28 -87.05
C LEU A 556 34.56 -30.16 -88.05
N PHE A 557 33.92 -31.06 -88.81
CA PHE A 557 34.54 -31.71 -90.00
C PHE A 557 33.61 -31.86 -91.23
N VAL A 558 34.21 -31.67 -92.42
CA VAL A 558 33.63 -31.86 -93.77
C VAL A 558 34.42 -32.94 -94.50
N THR A 559 33.76 -34.00 -94.98
CA THR A 559 33.83 -34.55 -96.37
C THR A 559 33.00 -35.83 -96.54
N LEU A 560 32.52 -36.05 -97.77
CA LEU A 560 31.37 -36.87 -98.18
C LEU A 560 31.74 -38.14 -98.99
N ARG A 561 30.84 -39.14 -98.90
CA ARG A 561 30.43 -40.20 -99.87
C ARG A 561 31.26 -41.52 -99.93
N ARG A 562 30.67 -42.71 -100.16
CA ARG A 562 29.37 -43.05 -100.79
C ARG A 562 28.87 -44.47 -100.42
N HIS A 563 27.54 -44.56 -100.29
CA HIS A 563 26.66 -45.73 -100.17
C HIS A 563 26.89 -46.89 -101.17
N LYS A 564 26.51 -48.10 -100.74
CA LYS A 564 25.88 -49.14 -101.58
C LYS A 564 24.74 -49.84 -100.81
N ASN A 565 23.57 -49.88 -101.44
CA ASN A 565 22.29 -50.40 -100.93
C ASN A 565 22.12 -51.90 -101.26
N GLU A 566 21.34 -52.61 -100.42
CA GLU A 566 20.26 -53.56 -100.78
C GLU A 566 19.59 -54.12 -99.48
N PRO A 567 18.38 -54.71 -99.49
CA PRO A 567 17.07 -54.04 -99.60
C PRO A 567 16.09 -54.36 -98.44
N LEU A 568 14.93 -53.70 -98.50
CA LEU A 568 13.83 -53.62 -97.51
C LEU A 568 13.03 -54.92 -97.29
N ILE A 569 12.49 -55.10 -96.07
CA ILE A 569 11.17 -55.70 -95.85
C ILE A 569 10.37 -54.81 -94.89
N ILE A 570 9.21 -54.39 -95.39
CA ILE A 570 8.18 -53.56 -94.75
C ILE A 570 7.15 -54.49 -94.08
N LYS A 571 6.68 -54.10 -92.89
CA LYS A 571 5.27 -54.16 -92.43
C LYS A 571 5.12 -53.01 -91.42
N ASP A 572 4.58 -51.87 -91.79
CA ASP A 572 3.17 -51.49 -91.96
C ASP A 572 2.31 -51.60 -90.69
N ASP A 573 1.77 -50.41 -90.37
CA ASP A 573 0.57 -50.03 -89.63
C ASP A 573 0.65 -49.97 -88.09
N GLU A 574 0.74 -48.78 -87.50
CA GLU A 574 -0.30 -47.72 -87.35
C GLU A 574 -1.25 -47.96 -86.16
N ASP A 575 -0.95 -47.21 -85.08
CA ASP A 575 -1.75 -46.07 -84.61
C ASP A 575 -2.62 -46.20 -83.33
N VAL A 576 -2.54 -45.07 -82.61
CA VAL A 576 -3.41 -44.40 -81.61
C VAL A 576 -3.66 -44.89 -80.16
N ARG A 577 -3.41 -43.92 -79.24
CA ARG A 577 -3.98 -43.62 -77.89
C ARG A 577 -3.37 -44.35 -76.69
N GLU A 578 -3.13 -43.77 -75.51
CA GLU A 578 -3.34 -42.44 -74.90
C GLU A 578 -2.54 -42.42 -73.55
N ASN A 579 -1.80 -41.35 -73.23
CA ASN A 579 -2.03 -40.38 -72.14
C ASN A 579 -1.64 -40.75 -70.67
N ILE A 580 -0.79 -39.85 -70.12
CA ILE A 580 -0.68 -39.32 -68.74
C ILE A 580 0.47 -39.82 -67.84
N ILE A 581 1.07 -38.82 -67.19
CA ILE A 581 2.33 -38.66 -66.46
C ILE A 581 2.01 -38.55 -64.94
N ARG A 582 2.94 -38.94 -64.04
CA ARG A 582 3.64 -38.11 -63.00
C ARG A 582 4.04 -38.90 -61.73
N TYR A 583 5.36 -38.98 -61.48
CA TYR A 583 6.14 -38.52 -60.30
C TYR A 583 5.49 -38.73 -58.91
N ASP A 584 6.07 -39.39 -57.89
CA ASP A 584 7.48 -39.67 -57.56
C ASP A 584 7.66 -40.86 -56.59
N ASP A 585 8.75 -41.59 -56.83
CA ASP A 585 9.50 -42.47 -55.91
C ASP A 585 10.25 -41.62 -54.87
N GLU A 586 10.42 -41.97 -53.59
CA GLU A 586 11.48 -42.78 -52.96
C GLU A 586 11.40 -42.35 -51.46
N GLY A 587 11.44 -43.17 -50.41
CA GLY A 587 12.22 -44.37 -50.14
C GLY A 587 13.18 -44.09 -48.96
N GLY A 588 13.00 -44.78 -47.83
CA GLY A 588 13.97 -44.90 -46.72
C GLY A 588 13.52 -44.27 -45.39
N GLY A 589 13.54 -44.96 -44.24
CA GLY A 589 14.35 -46.12 -43.85
C GLY A 589 15.21 -45.71 -42.66
N GLU A 590 14.84 -46.19 -41.48
CA GLU A 590 15.39 -45.92 -40.15
C GLU A 590 16.88 -46.31 -40.02
N GLU A 591 17.64 -45.54 -39.23
CA GLU A 591 18.59 -46.10 -38.26
C GLU A 591 19.00 -45.05 -37.20
N ASP A 592 19.14 -45.55 -35.98
CA ASP A 592 19.92 -45.07 -34.84
C ASP A 592 19.37 -43.97 -33.90
N THR A 593 18.76 -44.53 -32.85
CA THR A 593 18.49 -44.04 -31.51
C THR A 593 19.76 -43.68 -30.72
N GLU A 594 19.76 -42.54 -30.01
CA GLU A 594 20.00 -42.49 -28.55
C GLU A 594 19.79 -41.07 -27.96
N ALA A 595 19.19 -41.06 -26.77
CA ALA A 595 19.32 -40.08 -25.68
C ALA A 595 18.67 -38.69 -25.80
N PHE A 596 17.46 -38.56 -25.24
CA PHE A 596 17.14 -37.45 -24.31
C PHE A 596 16.34 -37.96 -23.12
N ASP A 597 16.99 -37.92 -21.95
CA ASP A 597 16.40 -38.03 -20.63
C ASP A 597 15.68 -36.72 -20.28
N ILE A 598 14.43 -36.82 -19.83
CA ILE A 598 13.52 -35.69 -19.54
C ILE A 598 13.61 -35.24 -18.05
N ALA A 599 14.61 -35.72 -17.30
CA ALA A 599 14.74 -35.39 -15.87
C ALA A 599 15.45 -34.05 -15.53
N THR A 600 15.25 -32.94 -16.27
CA THR A 600 15.87 -31.63 -15.92
C THR A 600 14.95 -30.40 -15.97
N LEU A 601 13.63 -30.54 -15.84
CA LEU A 601 12.75 -29.40 -15.56
C LEU A 601 12.06 -29.50 -14.19
N GLN A 602 12.86 -29.39 -13.13
CA GLN A 602 12.42 -28.94 -11.81
C GLN A 602 13.62 -28.41 -11.00
N ASN A 603 14.05 -27.18 -11.28
CA ASN A 603 14.46 -26.20 -10.26
C ASN A 603 14.76 -24.83 -10.91
N PRO A 604 14.41 -23.70 -10.27
CA PRO A 604 14.85 -22.38 -10.69
C PRO A 604 16.10 -21.99 -9.89
N ASP A 605 17.29 -22.35 -10.37
CA ASP A 605 18.58 -21.77 -9.92
C ASP A 605 19.70 -22.16 -10.91
N GLY A 606 20.48 -21.20 -11.40
CA GLY A 606 21.82 -21.42 -11.97
C GLY A 606 22.04 -21.14 -13.47
N ILE A 607 22.55 -19.93 -13.76
CA ILE A 607 23.84 -19.62 -14.43
C ILE A 607 24.28 -20.44 -15.69
N ASN A 608 24.73 -19.66 -16.69
CA ASN A 608 25.41 -19.98 -17.96
C ASN A 608 24.51 -20.20 -19.19
N GLY A 609 24.60 -19.23 -20.11
CA GLY A 609 23.88 -19.23 -21.37
C GLY A 609 24.49 -20.13 -22.44
N PHE A 610 23.68 -20.40 -23.46
CA PHE A 610 24.14 -20.54 -24.83
C PHE A 610 23.11 -19.95 -25.78
N LEU A 611 23.62 -19.19 -26.75
CA LEU A 611 22.90 -18.55 -27.84
C LEU A 611 22.38 -19.59 -28.85
N PRO A 612 21.27 -19.28 -29.57
CA PRO A 612 20.70 -20.15 -30.58
C PRO A 612 21.56 -20.22 -31.85
N ARG A 613 21.62 -21.41 -32.46
CA ARG A 613 22.21 -21.62 -33.80
C ARG A 613 21.47 -20.75 -34.84
N LYS A 614 22.24 -19.93 -35.54
CA LYS A 614 21.93 -19.50 -36.91
C LYS A 614 22.03 -20.75 -37.78
N ASP A 615 20.97 -21.04 -38.51
CA ASP A 615 20.99 -21.50 -39.91
C ASP A 615 19.54 -21.73 -40.35
N ILE A 616 18.92 -20.68 -40.87
CA ILE A 616 17.93 -20.67 -41.96
C ILE A 616 17.87 -19.20 -42.40
N LYS A 617 18.38 -18.92 -43.60
CA LYS A 617 18.01 -17.73 -44.38
C LYS A 617 17.16 -18.21 -45.55
N PRO A 618 15.98 -17.62 -45.78
CA PRO A 618 15.47 -17.43 -47.12
C PRO A 618 15.81 -16.00 -47.57
N ASP A 619 16.52 -15.91 -48.70
CA ASP A 619 16.65 -14.68 -49.46
C ASP A 619 15.29 -14.23 -49.99
N LEU A 620 14.92 -12.98 -49.71
CA LEU A 620 13.92 -12.23 -50.47
C LEU A 620 14.52 -10.86 -50.81
N GLN A 621 14.92 -10.73 -52.07
CA GLN A 621 15.31 -9.47 -52.69
C GLN A 621 14.10 -8.51 -52.72
N PHE A 622 14.24 -7.33 -52.13
CA PHE A 622 13.37 -6.19 -52.37
C PHE A 622 14.16 -5.00 -52.92
N MET A 623 13.62 -4.38 -53.98
CA MET A 623 14.12 -3.13 -54.55
C MET A 623 13.91 -1.95 -53.57
N PRO A 624 14.77 -0.91 -53.59
CA PRO A 624 14.61 0.23 -52.69
C PRO A 624 13.51 1.18 -53.19
N ARG A 625 12.54 1.51 -52.32
CA ARG A 625 11.65 2.67 -52.53
C ARG A 625 12.22 3.90 -51.84
N GLN A 626 12.32 4.98 -52.62
CA GLN A 626 12.74 6.30 -52.17
C GLN A 626 11.68 6.99 -51.30
N GLY A 627 12.17 7.62 -50.22
CA GLY A 627 11.76 8.94 -49.76
C GLY A 627 10.46 9.03 -48.95
N LEU A 628 10.57 9.46 -47.69
CA LEU A 628 9.74 10.52 -47.11
C LEU A 628 10.36 11.05 -45.81
N ALA A 629 10.17 12.36 -45.63
CA ALA A 629 10.77 13.24 -44.62
C ALA A 629 10.03 13.18 -43.26
N PRO A 630 10.52 13.86 -42.20
CA PRO A 630 10.17 13.51 -40.82
C PRO A 630 9.06 14.39 -40.17
N VAL A 631 8.50 13.85 -39.06
CA VAL A 631 7.70 14.40 -37.92
C VAL A 631 6.25 14.92 -38.23
N PRO A 632 5.26 14.99 -37.28
CA PRO A 632 5.30 14.74 -35.81
C PRO A 632 4.06 14.07 -35.13
N ASN A 633 4.29 13.64 -33.87
CA ASN A 633 3.37 13.48 -32.71
C ASN A 633 1.93 12.96 -32.87
N GLY A 634 1.66 11.86 -32.17
CA GLY A 634 0.33 11.38 -31.78
C GLY A 634 -0.11 10.17 -32.60
N VAL A 635 0.18 8.95 -32.12
CA VAL A 635 -0.39 7.74 -32.71
C VAL A 635 -1.79 7.58 -32.12
N ASP A 636 -2.83 7.85 -32.93
CA ASP A 636 -4.18 7.41 -32.63
C ASP A 636 -4.21 5.88 -32.83
N VAL A 637 -4.22 5.16 -31.71
CA VAL A 637 -4.14 3.69 -31.68
C VAL A 637 -5.36 3.07 -32.35
N ASP A 638 -6.53 3.74 -32.31
CA ASP A 638 -7.74 3.28 -32.99
C ASP A 638 -7.61 3.38 -34.51
N GLU A 639 -7.00 4.43 -35.03
CA GLU A 639 -6.75 4.55 -36.47
C GLU A 639 -5.74 3.49 -36.94
N PHE A 640 -4.68 3.25 -36.15
CA PHE A 640 -3.70 2.20 -36.45
C PHE A 640 -4.31 0.80 -36.48
N ILE A 641 -5.17 0.47 -35.51
CA ILE A 641 -5.82 -0.84 -35.44
C ILE A 641 -6.82 -1.02 -36.60
N ASN A 642 -7.65 -0.02 -36.89
CA ASN A 642 -8.66 -0.11 -37.94
C ASN A 642 -8.03 -0.21 -39.35
N VAL A 643 -6.92 0.49 -39.59
CA VAL A 643 -6.17 0.39 -40.86
C VAL A 643 -5.56 -1.01 -41.02
N ARG A 644 -4.96 -1.56 -39.95
CA ARG A 644 -4.38 -2.92 -39.99
C ARG A 644 -5.42 -4.02 -40.13
N LEU A 645 -6.59 -3.85 -39.54
CA LEU A 645 -7.72 -4.79 -39.70
C LEU A 645 -8.21 -4.80 -41.15
N HIS A 646 -8.36 -3.63 -41.76
CA HIS A 646 -8.76 -3.49 -43.16
C HIS A 646 -7.71 -4.04 -44.15
N GLU A 647 -6.42 -3.90 -43.85
CA GLU A 647 -5.32 -4.47 -44.65
C GLU A 647 -5.27 -5.99 -44.57
N ALA A 648 -5.41 -6.56 -43.36
CA ALA A 648 -5.49 -8.00 -43.17
C ALA A 648 -6.77 -8.60 -43.77
N ASP A 649 -7.86 -7.83 -43.76
CA ASP A 649 -9.13 -8.31 -44.27
C ASP A 649 -9.15 -8.48 -45.79
N ASN A 650 -8.38 -7.65 -46.49
CA ASN A 650 -8.33 -7.60 -47.94
C ASN A 650 -7.02 -8.17 -48.52
N ASP A 651 -6.23 -8.89 -47.73
CA ASP A 651 -4.99 -9.52 -48.17
C ASP A 651 -5.29 -10.66 -49.18
N PRO A 652 -4.94 -10.49 -50.47
CA PRO A 652 -5.22 -11.47 -51.52
C PRO A 652 -4.30 -12.71 -51.45
N THR A 653 -3.32 -12.73 -50.53
CA THR A 653 -2.37 -13.84 -50.35
C THR A 653 -2.74 -14.76 -49.18
N ALA A 654 -3.77 -14.42 -48.41
CA ALA A 654 -4.24 -15.25 -47.31
C ALA A 654 -4.95 -16.53 -47.82
N PRO A 655 -4.64 -17.72 -47.29
CA PRO A 655 -5.24 -18.97 -47.75
C PRO A 655 -6.73 -19.08 -47.38
N PRO A 656 -7.58 -19.70 -48.23
CA PRO A 656 -9.01 -19.77 -47.98
C PRO A 656 -9.38 -21.02 -47.16
N TYR A 657 -9.88 -20.80 -45.95
CA TYR A 657 -10.63 -21.72 -45.07
C TYR A 657 -9.90 -22.93 -44.43
N ASP A 658 -10.15 -23.07 -43.13
CA ASP A 658 -9.83 -24.21 -42.27
C ASP A 658 -10.26 -25.56 -42.87
N SER A 659 -9.30 -26.46 -43.05
CA SER A 659 -9.57 -27.89 -43.17
C SER A 659 -9.07 -28.59 -41.90
N ILE A 660 -10.00 -29.18 -41.16
CA ILE A 660 -9.71 -30.04 -40.01
C ILE A 660 -8.95 -31.27 -40.53
N GLN A 661 -7.69 -31.42 -40.15
CA GLN A 661 -6.93 -32.65 -40.41
C GLN A 661 -7.13 -33.63 -39.26
N ILE A 662 -7.71 -34.79 -39.57
CA ILE A 662 -7.88 -35.91 -38.65
C ILE A 662 -6.60 -36.75 -38.68
N TYR A 663 -5.91 -36.86 -37.55
CA TYR A 663 -4.74 -37.73 -37.41
C TYR A 663 -5.17 -39.19 -37.22
N GLY A 664 -4.55 -40.07 -37.99
CA GLY A 664 -4.73 -41.52 -37.92
C GLY A 664 -4.08 -42.10 -36.67
N TYR A 665 -4.80 -43.03 -36.06
CA TYR A 665 -4.43 -43.84 -34.91
C TYR A 665 -3.10 -44.59 -35.12
N GLU A 666 -2.08 -44.28 -34.31
CA GLU A 666 -0.87 -45.09 -34.17
C GLU A 666 -0.82 -45.74 -32.78
N GLY A 667 -0.92 -47.07 -32.77
CA GLY A 667 -0.01 -47.88 -31.95
C GLY A 667 -0.34 -48.07 -30.47
N ARG A 668 -0.10 -49.30 -29.99
CA ARG A 668 -0.43 -49.77 -28.65
C ARG A 668 0.70 -49.58 -27.65
N GLY A 669 0.33 -49.08 -26.47
CA GLY A 669 0.79 -49.57 -25.16
C GLY A 669 2.21 -49.25 -24.71
N SER A 670 2.33 -48.25 -23.84
CA SER A 670 3.34 -48.24 -22.78
C SER A 670 2.71 -47.80 -21.46
N VAL A 671 3.17 -48.41 -20.38
CA VAL A 671 2.56 -48.39 -19.04
C VAL A 671 3.15 -47.23 -18.25
N ALA A 672 2.43 -46.11 -18.15
CA ALA A 672 2.73 -45.04 -17.20
C ALA A 672 1.42 -44.40 -16.71
N GLY A 673 1.43 -44.05 -15.43
CA GLY A 673 0.24 -43.89 -14.59
C GLY A 673 -0.74 -42.81 -15.01
N SER A 674 -2.00 -43.10 -14.71
CA SER A 674 -3.14 -42.17 -14.69
C SER A 674 -2.79 -40.86 -13.98
N LEU A 675 -2.98 -39.73 -14.66
CA LEU A 675 -3.03 -38.41 -14.04
C LEU A 675 -4.48 -37.94 -13.99
N SER A 676 -5.22 -38.55 -13.07
CA SER A 676 -6.49 -38.03 -12.55
C SER A 676 -6.18 -37.03 -11.44
N SER A 677 -5.61 -35.87 -11.77
CA SER A 677 -5.41 -34.80 -10.78
C SER A 677 -4.95 -33.52 -11.46
N LEU A 678 -5.87 -32.82 -12.12
CA LEU A 678 -5.83 -31.37 -12.32
C LEU A 678 -7.28 -30.93 -12.63
N GLU A 679 -8.19 -31.20 -11.69
CA GLU A 679 -9.39 -30.39 -11.56
C GLU A 679 -8.98 -29.10 -10.84
N SER A 680 -8.84 -28.01 -11.58
CA SER A 680 -8.99 -26.67 -11.02
C SER A 680 -10.43 -26.24 -11.29
N THR A 681 -11.23 -26.35 -10.25
CA THR A 681 -12.53 -25.73 -10.08
C THR A 681 -12.46 -24.22 -10.30
N THR A 682 -13.11 -23.73 -11.34
CA THR A 682 -13.73 -22.39 -11.32
C THR A 682 -15.17 -22.55 -11.77
N SER A 683 -16.05 -22.17 -10.86
CA SER A 683 -17.51 -22.21 -10.89
C SER A 683 -18.13 -21.60 -12.14
N ASP A 684 -19.22 -22.24 -12.58
CA ASP A 684 -20.23 -21.77 -13.52
C ASP A 684 -20.50 -20.25 -13.40
N SER A 685 -20.10 -19.51 -14.42
CA SER A 685 -20.72 -18.26 -14.80
C SER A 685 -20.85 -18.26 -16.32
N ASP A 686 -22.09 -18.26 -16.80
CA ASP A 686 -22.49 -18.33 -18.20
C ASP A 686 -21.60 -17.44 -19.09
N GLN A 687 -20.73 -18.09 -19.89
CA GLN A 687 -19.94 -17.39 -20.90
C GLN A 687 -20.85 -17.13 -22.10
N ASN A 688 -21.35 -15.90 -22.21
CA ASN A 688 -22.14 -15.46 -23.37
C ASN A 688 -21.18 -15.11 -24.53
N PHE A 689 -21.29 -15.85 -25.63
CA PHE A 689 -20.47 -15.72 -26.84
C PHE A 689 -21.17 -15.00 -28.00
N ASP A 690 -22.34 -14.39 -27.77
CA ASP A 690 -23.14 -13.74 -28.82
C ASP A 690 -22.38 -12.60 -29.52
N TYR A 691 -21.49 -11.93 -28.80
CA TYR A 691 -20.67 -10.83 -29.34
C TYR A 691 -19.70 -11.28 -30.46
N LEU A 692 -19.39 -12.58 -30.57
CA LEU A 692 -18.54 -13.11 -31.66
C LEU A 692 -19.21 -13.00 -33.04
N SER A 693 -20.53 -12.85 -33.07
CA SER A 693 -21.29 -12.64 -34.32
C SER A 693 -21.17 -11.20 -34.86
N ASP A 694 -20.85 -10.24 -33.99
CA ASP A 694 -20.69 -8.82 -34.34
C ASP A 694 -19.29 -8.51 -34.91
N TRP A 695 -18.34 -9.44 -34.82
CA TRP A 695 -16.94 -9.25 -35.23
C TRP A 695 -16.70 -9.50 -36.73
N GLY A 696 -17.78 -9.61 -37.50
CA GLY A 696 -17.73 -9.69 -38.95
C GLY A 696 -17.74 -11.11 -39.52
N PRO A 697 -17.72 -11.25 -40.86
CA PRO A 697 -18.07 -12.49 -41.55
C PRO A 697 -17.16 -13.70 -41.23
N ARG A 698 -15.90 -13.44 -40.82
CA ARG A 698 -14.92 -14.49 -40.51
C ARG A 698 -15.20 -15.22 -39.21
N PHE A 699 -15.81 -14.56 -38.22
CA PHE A 699 -16.08 -15.12 -36.90
C PHE A 699 -17.50 -15.70 -36.78
N LYS A 700 -18.32 -15.49 -37.82
CA LYS A 700 -19.70 -15.98 -37.90
C LYS A 700 -19.83 -17.48 -37.64
N ARG A 701 -18.92 -18.30 -38.19
CA ARG A 701 -18.95 -19.76 -38.01
C ARG A 701 -18.58 -20.20 -36.59
N LEU A 702 -17.74 -19.43 -35.90
CA LEU A 702 -17.40 -19.64 -34.48
C LEU A 702 -18.57 -19.22 -33.59
N GLY A 703 -19.19 -18.07 -33.88
CA GLY A 703 -20.42 -17.62 -33.21
C GLY A 703 -21.55 -18.63 -33.37
N GLU A 704 -21.74 -19.23 -34.54
CA GLU A 704 -22.72 -20.30 -34.79
C GLU A 704 -22.41 -21.61 -34.04
N LEU A 705 -21.14 -21.91 -33.77
CA LEU A 705 -20.73 -23.13 -33.06
C LEU A 705 -20.96 -23.06 -31.55
N TYR A 706 -20.83 -21.88 -30.97
CA TYR A 706 -20.89 -21.64 -29.52
C TYR A 706 -22.20 -20.97 -29.05
N SER A 707 -23.09 -20.58 -29.96
CA SER A 707 -24.44 -20.05 -29.65
C SER A 707 -25.49 -21.14 -29.35
N VAL A 708 -25.10 -22.42 -29.39
CA VAL A 708 -26.00 -23.55 -29.09
C VAL A 708 -26.07 -23.78 -27.58
N GLY A 709 -26.70 -22.84 -26.87
CA GLY A 709 -26.88 -22.89 -25.41
C GLY A 709 -28.31 -22.71 -24.90
N GLU A 710 -29.27 -22.33 -25.74
CA GLU A 710 -30.60 -21.90 -25.25
C GLU A 710 -31.83 -22.61 -25.85
N SER A 711 -31.69 -23.75 -26.55
CA SER A 711 -32.86 -24.52 -27.03
C SER A 711 -33.16 -25.83 -26.32
N ASP A 712 -32.33 -26.27 -25.36
CA ASP A 712 -32.57 -27.53 -24.62
C ASP A 712 -32.59 -27.31 -23.10
N LYS A 713 -33.60 -26.58 -22.61
CA LYS A 713 -34.14 -26.73 -21.24
C LYS A 713 -35.68 -26.65 -21.29
N GLU A 714 -36.31 -27.83 -21.18
CA GLU A 714 -37.53 -28.17 -20.42
C GLU A 714 -38.80 -27.32 -20.65
N THR A 715 -39.99 -27.84 -20.99
CA THR A 715 -40.78 -28.95 -20.38
C THR A 715 -40.34 -29.44 -19.03
#